data_AF-A0A523D1Q1-F1
#
_entry.id   AF-A0A523D1Q1-F1
#
_cell.length_a   1.000
_cell.length_b   1.000
_cell.length_c   1.000
_cell.angle_alpha   90.00
_cell.angle_beta   90.00
_cell.angle_gamma   90.00
#
_symmetry.space_group_name_H-M   'P 1'
#
loop_
_entity.id
_entity.type
_entity.pdbx_description
1 polymer ?
#
loop_
_entity_poly.entity_id
_entity_poly.type
_entity_poly.pdbx_seq_one_letter_code
_entity_poly.pdbx_strand_id
1 'polypeptide(L)'
;MNRMASILADPTFPPQSFLHPFCYNVSAGASMKTRKIHKVIYSEIIPPSLIALAVLTFVVFTREFGRLAELLIRKDADAFTVLGVIIALLPKILIFTVPFAFLIGTLVGFIRLSADSEVVAMRAGGVSIYQMLWPVIKLNLGVAVTTFLLTFVLLPQGNWTLRQIQHQVGLRPIGSQIKPRVFNEDLPQVILYIEDQDLKNSAWKGVFLSDTGSSGEQRIILSSQAFPLFSSNAQRLQLHFEEGWIYTVNPESPEKDTLTRFQTLDVPINFPAVQQIEAGSKRPREKNFYELWSGLEDADQEIRRRSSIELQKRIALPLSALIFAVLGVTLGANTPRSSRGYGFIVSMLVVFLYYILFASGTELAENGDLAIGWGVWGADLVLGLIALFTLRYSQIPSNVLRAIPNLGPLVRISRYTERVIEAFRNIFRGFFRRVRNWSASVGKIRLRLARVIDLYVIRIFMLYFLLTLGVCVSLFYLFTFFELIDDIFENSVPQVLFLDYFFYLFPHILMLLVPISMLIATLVTFGVLDKTNQILALKSCGVSVFQIAVPVLALALTVSALIFVTQEYILPYANQRQDNLRNLIKGRPVQTYYQGGRSWIFGEENRLYNYNHFDSERSTFAELSIYQLDITKNQLYQHTYARSAVWNAFDQNWQLYNGWERSFRDNKLEYSTFDEKVSSMREEPSYFEAEVKESSKMTYLELKDYIEGLQQGGFEVDHLKTELYTKLSFPFVSFIMPILGIPFAFTIGRKGALYGIAAGVLLGIFYWGAFGVFGVLGSNGLLSPLLAAWGPNLLFGAGGALLLSAVRT
;
A
#
# COMPACT_ATOMS: atom_id res chain seq x y z
N MET A 1 5.66 -34.38 66.36
CA MET A 1 4.72 -35.44 66.75
C MET A 1 4.56 -35.56 68.28
N ASN A 2 4.49 -34.47 69.08
CA ASN A 2 4.15 -34.58 70.52
C ASN A 2 3.74 -33.26 71.25
N ARG A 3 3.17 -32.27 70.56
CA ARG A 3 2.68 -31.03 71.22
C ARG A 3 1.36 -30.47 70.67
N MET A 4 0.60 -31.29 69.96
CA MET A 4 -0.73 -30.95 69.42
C MET A 4 -1.81 -31.94 69.89
N ALA A 5 -1.55 -32.69 70.97
CA ALA A 5 -2.44 -33.73 71.48
C ALA A 5 -3.21 -33.33 72.76
N SER A 6 -3.12 -32.07 73.22
CA SER A 6 -3.69 -31.65 74.51
C SER A 6 -4.76 -30.56 74.44
N ILE A 7 -5.39 -30.33 73.28
CA ILE A 7 -6.46 -29.30 73.13
C ILE A 7 -7.78 -29.92 72.58
N LEU A 8 -7.85 -31.25 72.39
CA LEU A 8 -9.06 -31.91 71.88
C LEU A 8 -9.79 -32.75 72.95
N ALA A 9 -9.80 -32.30 74.20
CA ALA A 9 -10.61 -32.88 75.27
C ALA A 9 -11.61 -31.83 75.79
N ASP A 10 -12.63 -31.52 74.99
CA ASP A 10 -13.84 -30.82 75.44
C ASP A 10 -15.08 -31.57 74.91
N PRO A 11 -15.97 -32.11 75.76
CA PRO A 11 -17.00 -33.07 75.35
C PRO A 11 -18.38 -32.42 75.15
N THR A 12 -18.51 -31.49 74.19
CA THR A 12 -19.81 -30.84 73.91
C THR A 12 -20.27 -30.95 72.45
N PHE A 13 -20.00 -32.04 71.74
CA PHE A 13 -20.69 -32.32 70.46
C PHE A 13 -20.91 -33.84 70.24
N PRO A 14 -22.14 -34.28 69.92
CA PRO A 14 -22.41 -35.68 69.59
C PRO A 14 -21.92 -36.01 68.16
N PRO A 15 -21.49 -37.26 67.90
CA PRO A 15 -20.96 -37.67 66.61
C PRO A 15 -22.05 -38.25 65.69
N GLN A 16 -21.69 -38.35 64.40
CA GLN A 16 -22.32 -39.18 63.35
C GLN A 16 -23.46 -38.57 62.52
N SER A 17 -23.10 -38.04 61.34
CA SER A 17 -23.75 -38.37 60.05
C SER A 17 -22.99 -37.72 58.88
N PHE A 18 -21.69 -37.99 58.77
CA PHE A 18 -21.00 -37.91 57.48
C PHE A 18 -21.24 -39.23 56.77
N LEU A 19 -22.13 -39.25 55.78
CA LEU A 19 -22.13 -40.08 54.58
C LEU A 19 -23.52 -40.06 53.92
N HIS A 20 -23.84 -38.97 53.23
CA HIS A 20 -24.67 -39.02 52.02
C HIS A 20 -24.23 -37.89 51.08
N PRO A 21 -23.92 -38.18 49.81
CA PRO A 21 -23.61 -37.16 48.82
C PRO A 21 -24.92 -36.46 48.47
N PHE A 22 -25.09 -35.21 48.91
CA PHE A 22 -26.14 -34.34 48.39
C PHE A 22 -25.83 -34.01 46.93
N CYS A 23 -26.25 -34.90 46.04
CA CYS A 23 -26.56 -34.61 44.65
C CYS A 23 -27.76 -33.64 44.61
N TYR A 24 -27.52 -32.37 44.94
CA TYR A 24 -28.39 -31.31 44.46
C TYR A 24 -27.98 -30.98 43.02
N ASN A 25 -28.97 -30.99 42.13
CA ASN A 25 -28.90 -30.67 40.71
C ASN A 25 -28.22 -29.30 40.46
N VAL A 26 -26.88 -29.27 40.34
CA VAL A 26 -26.10 -28.08 39.95
C VAL A 26 -26.10 -27.89 38.41
N SER A 27 -26.52 -28.89 37.63
CA SER A 27 -26.42 -28.87 36.17
C SER A 27 -27.29 -27.79 35.51
N ALA A 28 -28.52 -27.55 35.98
CA ALA A 28 -29.42 -26.54 35.41
C ALA A 28 -29.00 -25.10 35.77
N GLY A 29 -28.54 -24.87 37.01
CA GLY A 29 -28.04 -23.56 37.46
C GLY A 29 -26.65 -23.21 36.90
N ALA A 30 -25.78 -24.20 36.71
CA ALA A 30 -24.46 -24.02 36.10
C ALA A 30 -24.56 -23.76 34.58
N SER A 31 -25.50 -24.42 33.88
CA SER A 31 -25.78 -24.18 32.46
C SER A 31 -26.30 -22.76 32.18
N MET A 32 -27.15 -22.22 33.06
CA MET A 32 -27.59 -20.81 32.94
C MET A 32 -26.48 -19.80 33.24
N LYS A 33 -25.57 -20.09 34.19
CA LYS A 33 -24.41 -19.23 34.50
C LYS A 33 -23.41 -19.18 33.34
N THR A 34 -23.09 -20.31 32.70
CA THR A 34 -22.15 -20.36 31.58
C THR A 34 -22.69 -19.67 30.33
N ARG A 35 -23.99 -19.80 30.04
CA ARG A 35 -24.63 -19.11 28.90
C ARG A 35 -24.59 -17.58 29.02
N LYS A 36 -24.73 -17.04 30.25
CA LYS A 36 -24.62 -15.60 30.51
C LYS A 36 -23.19 -15.09 30.29
N ILE A 37 -22.18 -15.80 30.80
CA ILE A 37 -20.77 -15.44 30.60
C ILE A 37 -20.39 -15.45 29.12
N HIS A 38 -20.82 -16.48 28.37
CA HIS A 38 -20.57 -16.55 26.93
C HIS A 38 -21.20 -15.35 26.21
N LYS A 39 -22.45 -14.98 26.55
CA LYS A 39 -23.13 -13.84 25.93
C LYS A 39 -22.38 -12.53 26.16
N VAL A 40 -21.89 -12.30 27.38
CA VAL A 40 -21.09 -11.10 27.71
C VAL A 40 -19.78 -11.09 26.91
N ILE A 41 -19.05 -12.20 26.90
CA ILE A 41 -17.79 -12.32 26.13
C ILE A 41 -18.04 -12.07 24.63
N TYR A 42 -19.12 -12.63 24.07
CA TYR A 42 -19.47 -12.40 22.66
C TYR A 42 -19.81 -10.95 22.35
N SER A 43 -20.59 -10.28 23.21
CA SER A 43 -20.93 -8.87 23.02
C SER A 43 -19.73 -7.93 23.13
N GLU A 44 -18.67 -8.35 23.82
CA GLU A 44 -17.46 -7.56 23.99
C GLU A 44 -16.40 -7.80 22.90
N ILE A 45 -16.41 -8.97 22.26
CA ILE A 45 -15.40 -9.35 21.25
C ILE A 45 -15.87 -9.09 19.82
N ILE A 46 -17.14 -9.39 19.50
CA ILE A 46 -17.63 -9.33 18.11
C ILE A 46 -17.57 -7.90 17.56
N PRO A 47 -18.10 -6.85 18.24
CA PRO A 47 -18.07 -5.50 17.70
C PRO A 47 -16.65 -4.97 17.41
N PRO A 48 -15.67 -5.01 18.33
CA PRO A 48 -14.32 -4.53 18.01
C PRO A 48 -13.62 -5.40 16.96
N SER A 49 -13.95 -6.70 16.86
CA SER A 49 -13.42 -7.55 15.77
C SER A 49 -13.94 -7.09 14.41
N LEU A 50 -15.24 -6.86 14.25
CA LEU A 50 -15.82 -6.42 12.97
C LEU A 50 -15.32 -5.02 12.57
N ILE A 51 -15.17 -4.12 13.55
CA ILE A 51 -14.62 -2.78 13.32
C ILE A 51 -13.16 -2.90 12.86
N ALA A 52 -12.34 -3.68 13.57
CA ALA A 52 -10.97 -3.92 13.16
C ALA A 52 -10.92 -4.51 11.75
N LEU A 53 -11.75 -5.51 11.43
CA LEU A 53 -11.81 -6.10 10.09
C LEU A 53 -12.09 -5.06 9.00
N ALA A 54 -13.07 -4.18 9.22
CA ALA A 54 -13.40 -3.11 8.28
C ALA A 54 -12.25 -2.11 8.13
N VAL A 55 -11.65 -1.64 9.24
CA VAL A 55 -10.50 -0.71 9.22
C VAL A 55 -9.33 -1.32 8.45
N LEU A 56 -8.96 -2.55 8.83
CA LEU A 56 -7.80 -3.24 8.27
C LEU A 56 -7.97 -3.50 6.78
N THR A 57 -9.14 -4.03 6.39
CA THR A 57 -9.45 -4.33 4.99
C THR A 57 -9.47 -3.06 4.16
N PHE A 58 -10.06 -1.97 4.69
CA PHE A 58 -10.10 -0.69 3.99
C PHE A 58 -8.70 -0.09 3.79
N VAL A 59 -7.89 0.01 4.84
CA VAL A 59 -6.54 0.59 4.76
C VAL A 59 -5.67 -0.16 3.74
N VAL A 60 -5.74 -1.50 3.74
CA VAL A 60 -4.99 -2.33 2.79
C VAL A 60 -5.58 -2.22 1.38
N PHE A 61 -6.90 -2.18 1.25
CA PHE A 61 -7.59 -2.08 -0.03
C PHE A 61 -7.29 -0.77 -0.75
N THR A 62 -7.27 0.38 -0.06
CA THR A 62 -7.00 1.68 -0.69
C THR A 62 -5.64 1.69 -1.38
N ARG A 63 -4.63 1.01 -0.80
CA ARG A 63 -3.30 0.85 -1.39
C ARG A 63 -3.32 0.07 -2.70
N GLU A 64 -3.94 -1.10 -2.70
CA GLU A 64 -3.98 -2.00 -3.86
C GLU A 64 -4.90 -1.45 -4.97
N PHE A 65 -5.99 -0.79 -4.57
CA PHE A 65 -6.94 -0.17 -5.49
C PHE A 65 -6.31 0.98 -6.28
N GLY A 66 -5.55 1.89 -5.65
CA GLY A 66 -4.97 3.04 -6.34
C GLY A 66 -4.13 2.66 -7.56
N ARG A 67 -3.29 1.63 -7.43
CA ARG A 67 -2.43 1.13 -8.52
C ARG A 67 -3.20 0.47 -9.66
N LEU A 68 -4.25 -0.27 -9.35
CA LEU A 68 -5.05 -0.97 -10.38
C LEU A 68 -6.10 -0.07 -11.00
N ALA A 69 -6.63 0.88 -10.24
CA ALA A 69 -7.54 1.90 -10.74
C ALA A 69 -6.88 2.67 -11.89
N GLU A 70 -5.62 3.10 -11.74
CA GLU A 70 -4.90 3.79 -12.82
C GLU A 70 -4.80 2.95 -14.10
N LEU A 71 -4.53 1.65 -13.99
CA LEU A 71 -4.46 0.73 -15.14
C LEU A 71 -5.82 0.50 -15.82
N LEU A 72 -6.89 0.49 -15.03
CA LEU A 72 -8.27 0.34 -15.53
C LEU A 72 -8.79 1.64 -16.14
N ILE A 73 -8.40 2.78 -15.56
CA ILE A 73 -8.74 4.14 -16.02
C ILE A 73 -8.11 4.41 -17.39
N ARG A 74 -6.85 4.01 -17.60
CA ARG A 74 -6.15 4.17 -18.87
C ARG A 74 -6.78 3.41 -20.05
N LYS A 75 -7.81 2.57 -19.85
CA LYS A 75 -8.31 1.61 -20.86
C LYS A 75 -9.83 1.57 -21.08
N ASP A 76 -10.61 2.56 -20.65
CA ASP A 76 -12.08 2.52 -20.73
C ASP A 76 -12.64 1.18 -20.23
N ALA A 77 -12.06 0.66 -19.15
CA ALA A 77 -12.45 -0.64 -18.63
C ALA A 77 -13.92 -0.62 -18.19
N ASP A 78 -14.70 -1.59 -18.69
CA ASP A 78 -16.10 -1.76 -18.28
C ASP A 78 -16.22 -1.86 -16.76
N ALA A 79 -17.27 -1.26 -16.18
CA ALA A 79 -17.49 -1.22 -14.73
C ALA A 79 -17.51 -2.62 -14.11
N PHE A 80 -17.97 -3.63 -14.87
CA PHE A 80 -17.93 -5.03 -14.45
C PHE A 80 -16.50 -5.59 -14.36
N THR A 81 -15.57 -5.14 -15.21
CA THR A 81 -14.15 -5.51 -15.14
C THR A 81 -13.51 -4.92 -13.89
N VAL A 82 -13.79 -3.65 -13.60
CA VAL A 82 -13.33 -2.97 -12.37
C VAL A 82 -13.85 -3.70 -11.12
N LEU A 83 -15.14 -4.03 -11.10
CA LEU A 83 -15.75 -4.80 -10.02
C LEU A 83 -15.11 -6.19 -9.88
N GLY A 84 -14.82 -6.85 -11.00
CA GLY A 84 -14.11 -8.14 -11.03
C GLY A 84 -12.73 -8.07 -10.40
N VAL A 85 -11.95 -7.00 -10.67
CA VAL A 85 -10.65 -6.75 -10.03
C VAL A 85 -10.80 -6.53 -8.53
N ILE A 86 -11.77 -5.73 -8.10
CA ILE A 86 -12.04 -5.49 -6.68
C ILE A 86 -12.36 -6.80 -5.96
N ILE A 87 -13.26 -7.61 -6.52
CA ILE A 87 -13.64 -8.90 -5.94
C ILE A 87 -12.46 -9.87 -5.93
N ALA A 88 -11.63 -9.89 -6.98
CA ALA A 88 -10.45 -10.74 -7.06
C ALA A 88 -9.35 -10.37 -6.03
N LEU A 89 -9.27 -9.08 -5.64
CA LEU A 89 -8.32 -8.61 -4.63
C LEU A 89 -8.76 -8.91 -3.19
N LEU A 90 -10.06 -8.93 -2.90
CA LEU A 90 -10.56 -9.09 -1.53
C LEU A 90 -10.03 -10.34 -0.82
N PRO A 91 -9.98 -11.54 -1.44
CA PRO A 91 -9.44 -12.73 -0.79
C PRO A 91 -8.00 -12.58 -0.32
N LYS A 92 -7.13 -11.98 -1.16
CA LYS A 92 -5.72 -11.71 -0.84
C LYS A 92 -5.59 -10.85 0.43
N ILE A 93 -6.48 -9.88 0.60
CA ILE A 93 -6.48 -8.97 1.75
C ILE A 93 -7.07 -9.67 2.99
N LEU A 94 -8.23 -10.32 2.83
CA LEU A 94 -9.01 -10.90 3.93
C LEU A 94 -8.30 -12.04 4.66
N ILE A 95 -7.43 -12.79 3.98
CA ILE A 95 -6.62 -13.85 4.62
C ILE A 95 -5.82 -13.33 5.80
N PHE A 96 -5.30 -12.11 5.70
CA PHE A 96 -4.53 -11.48 6.76
C PHE A 96 -5.42 -10.70 7.71
N THR A 97 -6.39 -9.94 7.20
CA THR A 97 -7.17 -9.03 8.03
C THR A 97 -8.16 -9.74 8.96
N VAL A 98 -8.70 -10.90 8.58
CA VAL A 98 -9.68 -11.65 9.39
C VAL A 98 -9.09 -12.18 10.71
N PRO A 99 -7.96 -12.92 10.73
CA PRO A 99 -7.33 -13.36 11.98
C PRO A 99 -6.87 -12.18 12.87
N PHE A 100 -6.38 -11.09 12.29
CA PHE A 100 -5.89 -9.94 13.08
C PHE A 100 -7.02 -9.17 13.70
N ALA A 101 -8.09 -8.97 12.93
CA ALA A 101 -9.30 -8.35 13.43
C ALA A 101 -9.83 -9.10 14.64
N PHE A 102 -9.83 -10.44 14.57
CA PHE A 102 -10.22 -11.27 15.71
C PHE A 102 -9.25 -11.15 16.90
N LEU A 103 -7.93 -11.13 16.68
CA LEU A 103 -6.96 -10.86 17.75
C LEU A 103 -7.20 -9.51 18.41
N ILE A 104 -7.37 -8.44 17.62
CA ILE A 104 -7.62 -7.10 18.11
C ILE A 104 -8.92 -7.09 18.92
N GLY A 105 -10.00 -7.68 18.40
CA GLY A 105 -11.28 -7.69 19.08
C GLY A 105 -11.30 -8.53 20.36
N THR A 106 -10.64 -9.69 20.38
CA THR A 106 -10.48 -10.49 21.60
C THR A 106 -9.70 -9.74 22.66
N LEU A 107 -8.59 -9.11 22.27
CA LEU A 107 -7.71 -8.42 23.20
C LEU A 107 -8.35 -7.11 23.71
N VAL A 108 -9.00 -6.32 22.85
CA VAL A 108 -9.77 -5.12 23.24
C VAL A 108 -10.95 -5.49 24.15
N GLY A 109 -11.70 -6.55 23.82
CA GLY A 109 -12.82 -7.02 24.62
C GLY A 109 -12.39 -7.42 26.04
N PHE A 110 -11.33 -8.24 26.16
CA PHE A 110 -10.80 -8.64 27.47
C PHE A 110 -10.14 -7.49 28.24
N ILE A 111 -9.52 -6.52 27.56
CA ILE A 111 -9.01 -5.31 28.24
C ILE A 111 -10.14 -4.47 28.80
N ARG A 112 -11.26 -4.32 28.07
CA ARG A 112 -12.42 -3.61 28.59
C ARG A 112 -12.99 -4.33 29.82
N LEU A 113 -13.21 -5.64 29.71
CA LEU A 113 -13.67 -6.47 30.83
C LEU A 113 -12.70 -6.40 32.04
N SER A 114 -11.39 -6.33 31.80
CA SER A 114 -10.40 -6.19 32.87
C SER A 114 -10.41 -4.79 33.49
N ALA A 115 -10.53 -3.75 32.67
CA ALA A 115 -10.59 -2.35 33.11
C ALA A 115 -11.82 -2.08 33.98
N ASP A 116 -12.96 -2.67 33.62
CA ASP A 116 -14.22 -2.59 34.38
C ASP A 116 -14.27 -3.62 35.53
N SER A 117 -13.16 -4.33 35.79
CA SER A 117 -13.01 -5.35 36.84
C SER A 117 -13.93 -6.57 36.74
N GLU A 118 -14.57 -6.77 35.60
CA GLU A 118 -15.45 -7.92 35.34
C GLU A 118 -14.65 -9.23 35.28
N VAL A 119 -13.46 -9.23 34.69
CA VAL A 119 -12.57 -10.41 34.71
C VAL A 119 -12.19 -10.80 36.13
N VAL A 120 -11.87 -9.82 36.99
CA VAL A 120 -11.51 -10.05 38.39
C VAL A 120 -12.72 -10.57 39.17
N ALA A 121 -13.90 -9.99 38.96
CA ALA A 121 -15.14 -10.43 39.59
C ALA A 121 -15.52 -11.86 39.18
N MET A 122 -15.40 -12.20 37.88
CA MET A 122 -15.65 -13.56 37.40
C MET A 122 -14.67 -14.57 38.02
N ARG A 123 -13.38 -14.22 38.11
CA ARG A 123 -12.37 -15.06 38.78
C ARG A 123 -12.65 -15.24 40.26
N ALA A 124 -13.07 -14.20 40.97
CA ALA A 124 -13.49 -14.28 42.37
C ALA A 124 -14.74 -15.16 42.55
N GLY A 125 -15.64 -15.18 41.55
CA GLY A 125 -16.80 -16.07 41.48
C GLY A 125 -16.49 -17.52 41.08
N GLY A 126 -15.21 -17.91 41.00
CA GLY A 126 -14.78 -19.26 40.67
C GLY A 126 -14.70 -19.59 39.18
N VAL A 127 -14.88 -18.61 38.29
CA VAL A 127 -14.75 -18.81 36.84
C VAL A 127 -13.27 -18.87 36.46
N SER A 128 -12.83 -20.01 35.93
CA SER A 128 -11.45 -20.18 35.48
C SER A 128 -11.20 -19.50 34.14
N ILE A 129 -9.94 -19.18 33.83
CA ILE A 129 -9.56 -18.61 32.52
C ILE A 129 -9.91 -19.55 31.36
N TYR A 130 -9.91 -20.88 31.58
CA TYR A 130 -10.32 -21.86 30.58
C TYR A 130 -11.82 -21.76 30.25
N GLN A 131 -12.67 -21.51 31.25
CA GLN A 131 -14.10 -21.30 31.02
C GLN A 131 -14.36 -20.01 30.23
N MET A 132 -13.52 -18.99 30.39
CA MET A 132 -13.57 -17.77 29.58
C MET A 132 -12.99 -17.98 28.17
N LEU A 133 -12.03 -18.88 28.00
CA LEU A 133 -11.38 -19.18 26.71
C LEU A 133 -12.32 -19.96 25.77
N TRP A 134 -13.13 -20.87 26.29
CA TRP A 134 -14.02 -21.72 25.48
C TRP A 134 -14.99 -20.95 24.55
N PRO A 135 -15.71 -19.90 24.98
CA PRO A 135 -16.51 -19.10 24.06
C PRO A 135 -15.65 -18.45 22.97
N VAL A 136 -14.44 -17.99 23.31
CA VAL A 136 -13.53 -17.39 22.31
C VAL A 136 -13.09 -18.41 21.28
N ILE A 137 -12.76 -19.64 21.68
CA ILE A 137 -12.42 -20.73 20.76
C ILE A 137 -13.60 -21.04 19.82
N LYS A 138 -14.85 -21.04 20.32
CA LYS A 138 -16.04 -21.24 19.48
C LYS A 138 -16.21 -20.15 18.42
N LEU A 139 -15.98 -18.89 18.78
CA LEU A 139 -15.96 -17.80 17.79
C LEU A 139 -14.80 -17.96 16.81
N ASN A 140 -13.63 -18.34 17.30
CA ASN A 140 -12.45 -18.53 16.47
C ASN A 140 -12.61 -19.67 15.47
N LEU A 141 -13.39 -20.71 15.79
CA LEU A 141 -13.69 -21.77 14.82
C LEU A 141 -14.36 -21.19 13.56
N GLY A 142 -15.28 -20.23 13.72
CA GLY A 142 -15.86 -19.50 12.59
C GLY A 142 -14.81 -18.72 11.80
N VAL A 143 -13.92 -18.00 12.48
CA VAL A 143 -12.80 -17.26 11.88
C VAL A 143 -11.85 -18.18 11.11
N ALA A 144 -11.50 -19.33 11.68
CA ALA A 144 -10.63 -20.33 11.06
C ALA A 144 -11.30 -20.93 9.81
N VAL A 145 -12.60 -21.25 9.87
CA VAL A 145 -13.36 -21.73 8.71
C VAL A 145 -13.41 -20.68 7.61
N THR A 146 -13.68 -19.40 7.94
CA THR A 146 -13.67 -18.31 6.96
C THR A 146 -12.28 -18.16 6.33
N THR A 147 -11.22 -18.18 7.13
CA THR A 147 -9.83 -18.06 6.64
C THR A 147 -9.45 -19.26 5.76
N PHE A 148 -9.89 -20.47 6.13
CA PHE A 148 -9.71 -21.67 5.34
C PHE A 148 -10.41 -21.57 3.98
N LEU A 149 -11.68 -21.15 3.95
CA LEU A 149 -12.42 -20.93 2.69
C LEU A 149 -11.76 -19.87 1.80
N LEU A 150 -11.31 -18.76 2.39
CA LEU A 150 -10.59 -17.72 1.67
C LEU A 150 -9.29 -18.25 1.05
N THR A 151 -8.56 -19.07 1.79
CA THR A 151 -7.23 -19.54 1.39
C THR A 151 -7.26 -20.69 0.37
N PHE A 152 -8.21 -21.62 0.50
CA PHE A 152 -8.28 -22.81 -0.36
C PHE A 152 -9.11 -22.60 -1.63
N VAL A 153 -10.13 -21.75 -1.59
CA VAL A 153 -11.09 -21.58 -2.70
C VAL A 153 -10.92 -20.22 -3.35
N LEU A 154 -11.04 -19.16 -2.57
CA LEU A 154 -11.15 -17.81 -3.13
C LEU A 154 -9.80 -17.22 -3.56
N LEU A 155 -8.71 -17.54 -2.87
CA LEU A 155 -7.38 -17.03 -3.19
C LEU A 155 -6.84 -17.55 -4.53
N PRO A 156 -6.83 -18.86 -4.84
CA PRO A 156 -6.33 -19.34 -6.12
C PRO A 156 -7.15 -18.77 -7.29
N GLN A 157 -8.48 -18.74 -7.13
CA GLN A 157 -9.38 -18.17 -8.12
C GLN A 157 -9.14 -16.66 -8.29
N GLY A 158 -9.02 -15.91 -7.18
CA GLY A 158 -8.74 -14.47 -7.21
C GLY A 158 -7.40 -14.16 -7.87
N ASN A 159 -6.34 -14.87 -7.53
CA ASN A 159 -5.01 -14.71 -8.14
C ASN A 159 -5.03 -15.05 -9.63
N TRP A 160 -5.71 -16.14 -10.01
CA TRP A 160 -5.83 -16.54 -11.41
C TRP A 160 -6.65 -15.52 -12.21
N THR A 161 -7.82 -15.10 -11.72
CA THR A 161 -8.64 -14.07 -12.36
C THR A 161 -7.89 -12.75 -12.44
N LEU A 162 -7.17 -12.35 -11.39
CA LEU A 162 -6.37 -11.14 -11.40
C LEU A 162 -5.25 -11.22 -12.44
N ARG A 163 -4.54 -12.36 -12.53
CA ARG A 163 -3.53 -12.58 -13.57
C ARG A 163 -4.16 -12.57 -14.96
N GLN A 164 -5.30 -13.22 -15.15
CA GLN A 164 -6.00 -13.21 -16.42
C GLN A 164 -6.46 -11.81 -16.81
N ILE A 165 -6.99 -11.02 -15.87
CA ILE A 165 -7.33 -9.62 -16.12
C ILE A 165 -6.07 -8.82 -16.40
N GLN A 166 -4.98 -9.00 -15.65
CA GLN A 166 -3.70 -8.35 -15.94
C GLN A 166 -3.12 -8.76 -17.29
N HIS A 167 -3.34 -9.98 -17.77
CA HIS A 167 -2.97 -10.42 -19.11
C HIS A 167 -3.96 -9.93 -20.16
N GLN A 168 -5.25 -9.84 -19.90
CA GLN A 168 -6.21 -9.30 -20.87
C GLN A 168 -6.06 -7.78 -21.00
N VAL A 169 -5.83 -7.09 -19.88
CA VAL A 169 -5.56 -5.65 -19.76
C VAL A 169 -4.10 -5.34 -20.11
N GLY A 170 -3.16 -6.28 -19.97
CA GLY A 170 -1.73 -6.08 -20.24
C GLY A 170 -1.21 -6.67 -21.56
N LEU A 171 -1.85 -7.71 -22.11
CA LEU A 171 -1.54 -8.34 -23.41
C LEU A 171 -2.56 -8.01 -24.52
N ARG A 172 -3.52 -7.10 -24.28
CA ARG A 172 -4.28 -6.42 -25.34
C ARG A 172 -4.20 -4.90 -25.16
N PRO A 173 -3.88 -4.15 -26.21
CA PRO A 173 -2.62 -4.14 -26.94
C PRO A 173 -1.57 -3.29 -26.19
N ILE A 174 -0.30 -3.55 -26.47
CA ILE A 174 0.89 -2.78 -26.07
C ILE A 174 0.74 -1.25 -26.26
N GLY A 175 -0.18 -0.83 -27.12
CA GLY A 175 -0.55 0.58 -27.32
C GLY A 175 -1.00 1.37 -26.10
N SER A 176 -1.21 0.78 -24.93
CA SER A 176 -1.50 1.53 -23.70
C SER A 176 -0.32 1.67 -22.74
N GLN A 177 0.67 0.77 -22.88
CA GLN A 177 1.94 0.89 -22.18
C GLN A 177 2.83 1.86 -22.92
N ILE A 178 2.70 1.87 -24.25
CA ILE A 178 3.24 2.92 -25.10
C ILE A 178 2.53 4.22 -24.76
N LYS A 179 3.20 5.05 -23.96
CA LYS A 179 2.70 6.39 -23.63
C LYS A 179 2.94 7.27 -24.86
N PRO A 180 1.91 7.95 -25.39
CA PRO A 180 2.13 8.93 -26.44
C PRO A 180 3.09 10.00 -25.91
N ARG A 181 3.93 10.53 -26.80
CA ARG A 181 4.88 11.63 -26.57
C ARG A 181 6.00 11.32 -25.60
N VAL A 182 6.24 10.04 -25.34
CA VAL A 182 7.40 9.54 -24.61
C VAL A 182 8.09 8.52 -25.51
N PHE A 183 9.42 8.46 -25.45
CA PHE A 183 10.13 7.33 -26.04
C PHE A 183 9.88 6.10 -25.20
N ASN A 184 9.21 5.11 -25.79
CA ASN A 184 8.88 3.87 -25.12
C ASN A 184 9.99 2.87 -25.40
N GLU A 185 10.79 2.64 -24.37
CA GLU A 185 11.93 1.73 -24.35
C GLU A 185 11.56 0.35 -23.77
N ASP A 186 10.29 0.14 -23.41
CA ASP A 186 9.78 -1.13 -22.85
C ASP A 186 9.87 -2.30 -23.86
N LEU A 187 10.13 -2.01 -25.14
CA LEU A 187 10.32 -2.99 -26.19
C LEU A 187 11.81 -3.30 -26.37
N PRO A 188 12.25 -4.56 -26.23
CA PRO A 188 13.65 -4.91 -26.42
C PRO A 188 14.09 -4.67 -27.86
N GLN A 189 15.24 -4.00 -28.03
CA GLN A 189 15.87 -3.62 -29.32
C GLN A 189 15.09 -2.61 -30.17
N VAL A 190 13.92 -2.15 -29.70
CA VAL A 190 13.04 -1.26 -30.45
C VAL A 190 12.64 -0.07 -29.58
N ILE A 191 12.86 1.12 -30.09
CA ILE A 191 12.44 2.36 -29.43
C ILE A 191 11.29 2.94 -30.23
N LEU A 192 10.15 3.11 -29.56
CA LEU A 192 8.91 3.53 -30.19
C LEU A 192 8.44 4.86 -29.61
N TYR A 193 8.24 5.83 -30.47
CA TYR A 193 7.60 7.09 -30.16
C TYR A 193 6.34 7.25 -31.01
N ILE A 194 5.29 7.74 -30.36
CA ILE A 194 4.00 8.00 -30.99
C ILE A 194 3.58 9.40 -30.61
N GLU A 195 3.20 10.22 -31.58
CA GLU A 195 2.75 11.57 -31.35
C GLU A 195 1.36 11.62 -30.69
N ASP A 196 0.43 10.84 -31.21
CA ASP A 196 -0.92 10.75 -30.68
C ASP A 196 -1.56 9.38 -30.92
N GLN A 197 -2.52 9.02 -30.09
CA GLN A 197 -3.24 7.75 -30.18
C GLN A 197 -4.73 7.99 -30.29
N ASP A 198 -5.32 7.57 -31.40
CA ASP A 198 -6.77 7.52 -31.53
C ASP A 198 -7.30 6.25 -30.82
N LEU A 199 -7.85 6.45 -29.63
CA LEU A 199 -8.42 5.39 -28.80
C LEU A 199 -9.62 4.69 -29.45
N LYS A 200 -10.34 5.33 -30.37
CA LYS A 200 -11.53 4.74 -31.02
C LYS A 200 -11.16 3.74 -32.11
N ASN A 201 -10.11 4.04 -32.88
CA ASN A 201 -9.69 3.23 -34.03
C ASN A 201 -8.41 2.41 -33.76
N SER A 202 -7.82 2.55 -32.56
CA SER A 202 -6.51 1.96 -32.22
C SER A 202 -5.38 2.35 -33.20
N ALA A 203 -5.52 3.51 -33.85
CA ALA A 203 -4.54 4.05 -34.78
C ALA A 203 -3.54 4.93 -34.03
N TRP A 204 -2.26 4.72 -34.29
CA TRP A 204 -1.18 5.56 -33.81
C TRP A 204 -0.81 6.55 -34.89
N LYS A 205 -0.70 7.83 -34.55
CA LYS A 205 -0.33 8.91 -35.47
C LYS A 205 1.09 9.37 -35.17
N GLY A 206 1.82 9.75 -36.23
CA GLY A 206 3.18 10.27 -36.11
C GLY A 206 4.09 9.28 -35.40
N VAL A 207 4.30 8.12 -36.05
CA VAL A 207 5.00 7.00 -35.43
C VAL A 207 6.46 6.99 -35.86
N PHE A 208 7.33 7.05 -34.86
CA PHE A 208 8.77 6.89 -34.99
C PHE A 208 9.18 5.57 -34.34
N LEU A 209 9.80 4.67 -35.09
CA LEU A 209 10.33 3.42 -34.58
C LEU A 209 11.80 3.31 -34.94
N SER A 210 12.67 3.13 -33.94
CA SER A 210 14.08 2.78 -34.16
C SER A 210 14.32 1.33 -33.77
N ASP A 211 14.61 0.48 -34.74
CA ASP A 211 15.02 -0.91 -34.56
C ASP A 211 16.55 -0.99 -34.64
N THR A 212 17.17 -1.36 -33.53
CA THR A 212 18.61 -1.63 -33.45
C THR A 212 18.81 -3.13 -33.58
N GLY A 213 18.85 -3.62 -34.82
CA GLY A 213 19.02 -5.04 -35.11
C GLY A 213 20.37 -5.58 -34.64
N SER A 214 20.50 -6.91 -34.57
CA SER A 214 21.73 -7.61 -34.14
C SER A 214 22.91 -7.48 -35.11
N SER A 215 22.72 -6.91 -36.30
CA SER A 215 23.72 -6.76 -37.36
C SER A 215 24.51 -5.45 -37.30
N GLY A 216 24.27 -4.58 -36.32
CA GLY A 216 24.90 -3.25 -36.22
C GLY A 216 24.27 -2.17 -37.10
N GLU A 217 23.33 -2.55 -37.98
CA GLU A 217 22.51 -1.63 -38.76
C GLU A 217 21.33 -1.10 -37.93
N GLN A 218 21.13 0.21 -37.97
CA GLN A 218 20.02 0.87 -37.29
C GLN A 218 18.94 1.22 -38.32
N ARG A 219 17.72 0.74 -38.09
CA ARG A 219 16.57 1.03 -38.96
C ARG A 219 15.62 1.99 -38.27
N ILE A 220 15.45 3.16 -38.83
CA ILE A 220 14.51 4.18 -38.37
C ILE A 220 13.32 4.19 -39.31
N ILE A 221 12.13 4.05 -38.76
CA ILE A 221 10.86 4.02 -39.49
C ILE A 221 10.06 5.24 -39.05
N LEU A 222 9.72 6.09 -40.02
CA LEU A 222 8.81 7.22 -39.84
C LEU A 222 7.53 6.93 -40.59
N SER A 223 6.38 7.01 -39.92
CA SER A 223 5.09 6.71 -40.52
C SER A 223 4.03 7.70 -40.09
N SER A 224 3.12 8.01 -41.01
CA SER A 224 1.96 8.85 -40.70
C SER A 224 0.99 8.16 -39.73
N GLN A 225 0.74 6.87 -39.97
CA GLN A 225 -0.11 6.05 -39.14
C GLN A 225 0.52 4.67 -38.91
N ALA A 226 0.21 4.05 -37.77
CA ALA A 226 0.48 2.65 -37.53
C ALA A 226 -0.65 1.98 -36.74
N PHE A 227 -0.90 0.71 -37.03
CA PHE A 227 -1.91 -0.12 -36.39
C PHE A 227 -1.21 -1.31 -35.73
N PRO A 228 -1.38 -1.51 -34.42
CA PRO A 228 -0.85 -2.68 -33.75
C PRO A 228 -1.78 -3.88 -34.01
N LEU A 229 -1.36 -4.78 -34.88
CA LEU A 229 -2.05 -6.03 -35.17
C LEU A 229 -1.55 -7.15 -34.25
N PHE A 230 -2.48 -7.83 -33.59
CA PHE A 230 -2.18 -8.97 -32.73
C PHE A 230 -2.66 -10.24 -33.42
N SER A 231 -1.75 -11.19 -33.62
CA SER A 231 -2.14 -12.51 -34.10
C SER A 231 -3.04 -13.19 -33.07
N SER A 232 -4.01 -13.99 -33.52
CA SER A 232 -5.11 -14.61 -32.75
C SER A 232 -4.70 -15.42 -31.51
N ASN A 233 -3.40 -15.70 -31.36
CA ASN A 233 -2.81 -16.41 -30.22
C ASN A 233 -2.03 -15.51 -29.24
N ALA A 234 -2.09 -14.18 -29.39
CA ALA A 234 -1.42 -13.17 -28.54
C ALA A 234 0.12 -13.32 -28.39
N GLN A 235 0.76 -14.11 -29.24
CA GLN A 235 2.19 -14.47 -29.12
C GLN A 235 3.14 -13.62 -29.97
N ARG A 236 2.63 -12.83 -30.93
CA ARG A 236 3.42 -11.95 -31.80
C ARG A 236 2.66 -10.64 -32.02
N LEU A 237 3.30 -9.51 -31.69
CA LEU A 237 2.85 -8.17 -32.06
C LEU A 237 3.39 -7.88 -33.46
N GLN A 238 2.53 -7.40 -34.35
CA GLN A 238 2.90 -6.91 -35.65
C GLN A 238 2.45 -5.46 -35.78
N LEU A 239 3.38 -4.55 -36.06
CA LEU A 239 3.06 -3.16 -36.31
C LEU A 239 2.85 -2.97 -37.79
N HIS A 240 1.63 -2.64 -38.17
CA HIS A 240 1.24 -2.32 -39.54
C HIS A 240 1.34 -0.82 -39.75
N PHE A 241 2.37 -0.38 -40.45
CA PHE A 241 2.60 1.03 -40.77
C PHE A 241 1.95 1.38 -42.12
N GLU A 242 1.28 2.52 -42.17
CA GLU A 242 0.72 3.10 -43.40
C GLU A 242 1.44 4.40 -43.76
N GLU A 243 1.88 4.47 -45.01
CA GLU A 243 2.57 5.60 -45.64
C GLU A 243 3.74 6.16 -44.81
N GLY A 244 4.95 5.73 -45.17
CA GLY A 244 6.14 6.13 -44.44
C GLY A 244 7.45 5.91 -45.17
N TRP A 245 8.52 6.12 -44.42
CA TRP A 245 9.91 6.03 -44.86
C TRP A 245 10.73 5.18 -43.90
N ILE A 246 11.59 4.33 -44.46
CA ILE A 246 12.60 3.56 -43.73
C ILE A 246 13.96 4.16 -44.05
N TYR A 247 14.70 4.52 -43.00
CA TYR A 247 16.08 4.96 -43.04
C TYR A 247 16.93 3.86 -42.41
N THR A 248 17.71 3.16 -43.22
CA THR A 248 18.69 2.20 -42.71
C THR A 248 20.04 2.90 -42.67
N VAL A 249 20.59 3.05 -41.46
CA VAL A 249 21.86 3.71 -41.21
C VAL A 249 22.87 2.68 -40.70
N ASN A 250 24.06 2.69 -41.30
CA ASN A 250 25.19 1.93 -40.79
C ASN A 250 26.29 2.89 -40.33
N PRO A 251 26.54 3.03 -39.00
CA PRO A 251 27.56 3.93 -38.48
C PRO A 251 28.98 3.62 -39.00
N GLU A 252 29.29 2.36 -39.33
CA GLU A 252 30.61 1.93 -39.83
C GLU A 252 30.76 2.10 -41.34
N SER A 253 29.66 2.23 -42.09
CA SER A 253 29.67 2.42 -43.54
C SER A 253 28.54 3.35 -44.00
N PRO A 254 28.63 4.66 -43.68
CA PRO A 254 27.57 5.63 -43.99
C PRO A 254 27.25 5.72 -45.49
N GLU A 255 28.23 5.43 -46.36
CA GLU A 255 28.02 5.43 -47.82
C GLU A 255 26.91 4.47 -48.28
N LYS A 256 26.57 3.45 -47.48
CA LYS A 256 25.58 2.43 -47.78
C LYS A 256 24.18 2.73 -47.23
N ASP A 257 23.96 3.88 -46.59
CA ASP A 257 22.62 4.16 -46.04
C ASP A 257 21.58 4.20 -47.16
N THR A 258 20.43 3.58 -46.89
CA THR A 258 19.32 3.49 -47.84
C THR A 258 18.10 4.22 -47.31
N LEU A 259 17.46 4.99 -48.20
CA LEU A 259 16.17 5.60 -47.97
C LEU A 259 15.10 4.89 -48.81
N THR A 260 14.12 4.28 -48.14
CA THR A 260 13.05 3.51 -48.79
C THR A 260 11.68 4.09 -48.43
N ARG A 261 10.86 4.41 -49.44
CA ARG A 261 9.45 4.79 -49.23
C ARG A 261 8.57 3.54 -49.28
N PHE A 262 7.60 3.43 -48.38
CA PHE A 262 6.60 2.37 -48.38
C PHE A 262 5.17 2.93 -48.32
N GLN A 263 4.22 2.18 -48.90
CA GLN A 263 2.79 2.43 -48.72
C GLN A 263 2.26 1.66 -47.51
N THR A 264 2.65 0.41 -47.36
CA THR A 264 2.36 -0.42 -46.19
C THR A 264 3.63 -1.16 -45.77
N LEU A 265 3.83 -1.31 -44.47
CA LEU A 265 4.96 -2.06 -43.91
C LEU A 265 4.54 -2.79 -42.65
N ASP A 266 4.84 -4.07 -42.59
CA ASP A 266 4.57 -4.90 -41.43
C ASP A 266 5.87 -5.23 -40.69
N VAL A 267 5.99 -4.76 -39.46
CA VAL A 267 7.17 -5.02 -38.61
C VAL A 267 6.78 -5.95 -37.46
N PRO A 268 7.27 -7.20 -37.43
CA PRO A 268 7.04 -8.09 -36.31
C PRO A 268 7.92 -7.68 -35.12
N ILE A 269 7.31 -7.46 -33.97
CA ILE A 269 7.99 -7.22 -32.71
C ILE A 269 8.04 -8.55 -31.94
N ASN A 270 9.25 -9.10 -31.84
CA ASN A 270 9.49 -10.37 -31.14
C ASN A 270 9.79 -10.09 -29.67
N PHE A 271 8.95 -10.62 -28.78
CA PHE A 271 9.24 -10.60 -27.34
C PHE A 271 10.27 -11.67 -26.99
N PRO A 272 11.28 -11.37 -26.15
CA PRO A 272 12.22 -12.36 -25.67
C PRO A 272 11.46 -13.51 -24.98
N ALA A 273 11.90 -14.74 -25.27
CA ALA A 273 11.23 -15.99 -24.87
C ALA A 273 10.97 -16.13 -23.36
N VAL A 274 11.63 -15.32 -22.51
CA VAL A 274 11.41 -15.28 -21.06
C VAL A 274 9.96 -14.90 -20.69
N GLN A 275 9.23 -14.15 -21.54
CA GLN A 275 7.80 -13.89 -21.36
C GLN A 275 6.87 -14.93 -22.01
N GLN A 276 7.40 -15.80 -22.88
CA GLN A 276 6.60 -16.79 -23.60
C GLN A 276 6.39 -18.10 -22.82
N ILE A 277 7.17 -18.36 -21.76
CA ILE A 277 7.15 -19.65 -21.05
C ILE A 277 6.03 -19.77 -19.98
N GLU A 278 5.36 -18.69 -19.55
CA GLU A 278 4.40 -18.75 -18.41
C GLU A 278 2.92 -18.42 -18.70
N ALA A 279 2.54 -18.07 -19.94
CA ALA A 279 1.17 -17.59 -20.22
C ALA A 279 0.06 -18.67 -20.04
N GLY A 280 0.42 -19.95 -19.93
CA GLY A 280 -0.55 -21.05 -19.79
C GLY A 280 -0.51 -21.81 -18.45
N SER A 281 0.60 -21.76 -17.71
CA SER A 281 0.77 -22.58 -16.49
C SER A 281 0.49 -21.76 -15.24
N LYS A 282 -0.45 -22.22 -14.42
CA LYS A 282 -0.75 -21.61 -13.11
C LYS A 282 0.49 -21.64 -12.23
N ARG A 283 0.86 -20.49 -11.65
CA ARG A 283 1.88 -20.48 -10.58
C ARG A 283 1.37 -21.24 -9.36
N PRO A 284 2.23 -21.73 -8.45
CA PRO A 284 1.78 -22.42 -7.24
C PRO A 284 0.68 -21.65 -6.45
N ARG A 285 0.79 -20.32 -6.39
CA ARG A 285 -0.20 -19.43 -5.74
C ARG A 285 -1.57 -19.33 -6.44
N GLU A 286 -1.67 -19.80 -7.68
CA GLU A 286 -2.88 -19.79 -8.53
C GLU A 286 -3.48 -21.17 -8.70
N LYS A 287 -2.71 -22.22 -8.37
CA LYS A 287 -3.19 -23.60 -8.42
C LYS A 287 -4.17 -23.87 -7.29
N ASN A 288 -5.25 -24.58 -7.62
CA ASN A 288 -6.17 -25.11 -6.63
C ASN A 288 -5.49 -26.23 -5.82
N PHE A 289 -6.08 -26.62 -4.69
CA PHE A 289 -5.49 -27.67 -3.84
C PHE A 289 -5.21 -28.98 -4.59
N TYR A 290 -6.16 -29.42 -5.42
CA TYR A 290 -6.00 -30.63 -6.21
C TYR A 290 -4.85 -30.52 -7.22
N GLU A 291 -4.77 -29.39 -7.94
CA GLU A 291 -3.70 -29.11 -8.91
C GLU A 291 -2.32 -28.97 -8.26
N LEU A 292 -2.27 -28.44 -7.02
CA LEU A 292 -1.04 -28.39 -6.22
C LEU A 292 -0.62 -29.79 -5.80
N TRP A 293 -1.55 -30.59 -5.27
CA TRP A 293 -1.26 -31.92 -4.76
C TRP A 293 -0.84 -32.88 -5.86
N SER A 294 -1.59 -32.94 -6.97
CA SER A 294 -1.26 -33.81 -8.11
C SER A 294 0.03 -33.38 -8.81
N GLY A 295 0.34 -32.08 -8.81
CA GLY A 295 1.56 -31.54 -9.39
C GLY A 295 2.83 -31.80 -8.58
N LEU A 296 2.76 -32.44 -7.39
CA LEU A 296 3.96 -32.73 -6.57
C LEU A 296 4.74 -33.96 -7.05
N GLU A 297 4.08 -34.92 -7.72
CA GLU A 297 4.71 -36.15 -8.20
C GLU A 297 5.59 -35.91 -9.43
N ASP A 298 5.11 -35.09 -10.37
CA ASP A 298 5.75 -34.85 -11.68
C ASP A 298 6.63 -33.59 -11.74
N ALA A 299 6.76 -32.84 -10.64
CA ALA A 299 7.47 -31.55 -10.63
C ALA A 299 8.97 -31.67 -10.30
N ASP A 300 9.77 -30.82 -10.95
CA ASP A 300 11.18 -30.58 -10.60
C ASP A 300 11.35 -30.25 -9.10
N GLN A 301 12.52 -30.56 -8.55
CA GLN A 301 12.79 -30.45 -7.11
C GLN A 301 12.47 -29.06 -6.55
N GLU A 302 12.75 -27.99 -7.31
CA GLU A 302 12.46 -26.62 -6.92
C GLU A 302 10.95 -26.31 -6.95
N ILE A 303 10.25 -26.67 -8.03
CA ILE A 303 8.80 -26.47 -8.17
C ILE A 303 8.03 -27.27 -7.13
N ARG A 304 8.46 -28.52 -6.88
CA ARG A 304 7.90 -29.39 -5.84
C ARG A 304 8.07 -28.77 -4.45
N ARG A 305 9.23 -28.18 -4.17
CA ARG A 305 9.52 -27.49 -2.91
C ARG A 305 8.62 -26.27 -2.73
N ARG A 306 8.59 -25.35 -3.72
CA ARG A 306 7.72 -24.16 -3.70
C ARG A 306 6.23 -24.53 -3.57
N SER A 307 5.77 -25.57 -4.27
CA SER A 307 4.38 -26.05 -4.20
C SER A 307 4.03 -26.69 -2.85
N SER A 308 4.96 -27.45 -2.26
CA SER A 308 4.80 -28.05 -0.92
C SER A 308 4.72 -26.98 0.16
N ILE A 309 5.55 -25.94 0.05
CA ILE A 309 5.55 -24.78 0.95
C ILE A 309 4.23 -24.04 0.86
N GLU A 310 3.74 -23.76 -0.35
CA GLU A 310 2.44 -23.13 -0.57
C GLU A 310 1.30 -23.95 0.07
N LEU A 311 1.28 -25.27 -0.10
CA LEU A 311 0.26 -26.13 0.50
C LEU A 311 0.27 -26.05 2.03
N GLN A 312 1.45 -26.08 2.65
CA GLN A 312 1.57 -25.96 4.10
C GLN A 312 1.22 -24.55 4.60
N LYS A 313 1.61 -23.49 3.88
CA LYS A 313 1.22 -22.09 4.18
C LYS A 313 -0.31 -21.97 4.26
N ARG A 314 -1.03 -22.61 3.33
CA ARG A 314 -2.50 -22.59 3.29
C ARG A 314 -3.17 -23.23 4.51
N ILE A 315 -2.51 -24.19 5.16
CA ILE A 315 -3.00 -24.86 6.37
C ILE A 315 -2.58 -24.08 7.63
N ALA A 316 -1.35 -23.57 7.67
CA ALA A 316 -0.81 -22.82 8.80
C ALA A 316 -1.61 -21.54 9.10
N LEU A 317 -1.94 -20.75 8.06
CA LEU A 317 -2.63 -19.47 8.23
C LEU A 317 -3.98 -19.56 8.98
N PRO A 318 -4.93 -20.46 8.63
CA PRO A 318 -6.15 -20.65 9.43
C PRO A 318 -5.89 -21.13 10.88
N LEU A 319 -4.85 -21.92 11.12
CA LEU A 319 -4.53 -22.45 12.44
C LEU A 319 -3.90 -21.39 13.35
N SER A 320 -3.15 -20.44 12.79
CA SER A 320 -2.61 -19.29 13.52
C SER A 320 -3.69 -18.49 14.25
N ALA A 321 -4.92 -18.46 13.71
CA ALA A 321 -6.05 -17.80 14.35
C ALA A 321 -6.37 -18.39 15.74
N LEU A 322 -6.19 -19.70 15.94
CA LEU A 322 -6.37 -20.34 17.26
C LEU A 322 -5.33 -19.85 18.26
N ILE A 323 -4.08 -19.68 17.83
CA ILE A 323 -3.01 -19.16 18.67
C ILE A 323 -3.31 -17.71 19.05
N PHE A 324 -3.77 -16.91 18.09
CA PHE A 324 -4.23 -15.54 18.34
C PHE A 324 -5.39 -15.47 19.32
N ALA A 325 -6.36 -16.38 19.24
CA ALA A 325 -7.47 -16.46 20.19
C ALA A 325 -6.97 -16.65 21.63
N VAL A 326 -6.02 -17.58 21.84
CA VAL A 326 -5.44 -17.85 23.16
C VAL A 326 -4.60 -16.67 23.64
N LEU A 327 -3.77 -16.08 22.77
CA LEU A 327 -2.96 -14.90 23.10
C LEU A 327 -3.83 -13.69 23.46
N GLY A 328 -4.90 -13.44 22.70
CA GLY A 328 -5.84 -12.33 22.95
C GLY A 328 -6.48 -12.42 24.33
N VAL A 329 -6.94 -13.62 24.72
CA VAL A 329 -7.52 -13.87 26.06
C VAL A 329 -6.47 -13.73 27.15
N THR A 330 -5.32 -14.39 27.01
CA THR A 330 -4.30 -14.45 28.06
C THR A 330 -3.62 -13.09 28.31
N LEU A 331 -3.35 -12.33 27.24
CA LEU A 331 -2.79 -10.99 27.35
C LEU A 331 -3.83 -9.97 27.81
N GLY A 332 -5.06 -10.05 27.28
CA GLY A 332 -6.14 -9.13 27.64
C GLY A 332 -6.58 -9.27 29.10
N ALA A 333 -6.79 -10.50 29.57
CA ALA A 333 -7.28 -10.79 30.92
C ALA A 333 -6.29 -10.41 32.04
N ASN A 334 -4.98 -10.39 31.73
CA ASN A 334 -3.92 -10.07 32.70
C ASN A 334 -3.44 -8.61 32.64
N THR A 335 -4.07 -7.79 31.79
CA THR A 335 -3.69 -6.38 31.64
C THR A 335 -4.23 -5.55 32.82
N PRO A 336 -3.40 -4.72 33.48
CA PRO A 336 -3.84 -3.91 34.63
C PRO A 336 -4.83 -2.80 34.23
N ARG A 337 -5.70 -2.41 35.20
CA ARG A 337 -6.82 -1.46 35.05
C ARG A 337 -6.53 -0.10 34.37
N SER A 338 -5.26 0.31 34.27
CA SER A 338 -4.87 1.66 33.84
C SER A 338 -4.67 1.85 32.32
N SER A 339 -4.74 0.81 31.49
CA SER A 339 -4.19 0.88 30.12
C SER A 339 -5.22 0.68 28.99
N ARG A 340 -6.21 1.59 28.90
CA ARG A 340 -7.32 1.54 27.92
C ARG A 340 -6.92 1.58 26.43
N GLY A 341 -5.67 1.92 26.07
CA GLY A 341 -5.15 1.91 24.68
C GLY A 341 -4.04 0.89 24.40
N TYR A 342 -3.61 0.13 25.41
CA TYR A 342 -2.50 -0.82 25.30
C TYR A 342 -2.82 -2.00 24.37
N GLY A 343 -4.10 -2.37 24.30
CA GLY A 343 -4.49 -3.58 23.58
C GLY A 343 -4.16 -3.58 22.10
N PHE A 344 -4.54 -2.49 21.42
CA PHE A 344 -4.33 -2.37 19.99
C PHE A 344 -2.85 -2.48 19.62
N ILE A 345 -1.99 -1.81 20.39
CA ILE A 345 -0.55 -1.80 20.12
C ILE A 345 0.07 -3.18 20.36
N VAL A 346 -0.36 -3.87 21.43
CA VAL A 346 0.11 -5.24 21.71
C VAL A 346 -0.35 -6.20 20.62
N SER A 347 -1.62 -6.14 20.19
CA SER A 347 -2.10 -6.96 19.08
C SER A 347 -1.31 -6.69 17.81
N MET A 348 -0.97 -5.42 17.54
CA MET A 348 -0.20 -5.08 16.35
C MET A 348 1.23 -5.63 16.42
N LEU A 349 1.89 -5.51 17.58
CA LEU A 349 3.23 -6.05 17.80
C LEU A 349 3.24 -7.58 17.69
N VAL A 350 2.25 -8.25 18.28
CA VAL A 350 2.11 -9.72 18.20
C VAL A 350 1.94 -10.18 16.75
N VAL A 351 1.08 -9.50 15.97
CA VAL A 351 0.91 -9.79 14.54
C VAL A 351 2.20 -9.53 13.78
N PHE A 352 2.84 -8.37 14.00
CA PHE A 352 4.09 -8.03 13.33
C PHE A 352 5.19 -9.07 13.59
N LEU A 353 5.36 -9.48 14.85
CA LEU A 353 6.32 -10.53 15.22
C LEU A 353 5.97 -11.88 14.59
N TYR A 354 4.68 -12.25 14.58
CA TYR A 354 4.22 -13.47 13.91
C TYR A 354 4.64 -13.49 12.44
N TYR A 355 4.35 -12.41 11.68
CA TYR A 355 4.67 -12.38 10.24
C TYR A 355 6.15 -12.31 9.95
N ILE A 356 6.95 -11.62 10.76
CA ILE A 356 8.40 -11.66 10.60
C ILE A 356 8.90 -13.09 10.76
N LEU A 357 8.46 -13.79 11.81
CA LEU A 357 8.85 -15.18 12.04
C LEU A 357 8.33 -16.10 10.94
N PHE A 358 7.08 -15.90 10.49
CA PHE A 358 6.47 -16.71 9.45
C PHE A 358 7.17 -16.51 8.11
N ALA A 359 7.40 -15.26 7.69
CA ALA A 359 8.06 -14.95 6.42
C ALA A 359 9.53 -15.39 6.41
N SER A 360 10.28 -15.10 7.49
CA SER A 360 11.68 -15.55 7.60
C SER A 360 11.77 -17.08 7.63
N GLY A 361 10.84 -17.74 8.32
CA GLY A 361 10.77 -19.20 8.38
C GLY A 361 10.44 -19.81 7.02
N THR A 362 9.47 -19.26 6.29
CA THR A 362 9.11 -19.73 4.95
C THR A 362 10.24 -19.54 3.96
N GLU A 363 10.97 -18.43 4.07
CA GLU A 363 12.11 -18.11 3.21
C GLU A 363 13.27 -19.10 3.40
N LEU A 364 13.67 -19.35 4.65
CA LEU A 364 14.67 -20.38 4.97
C LEU A 364 14.21 -21.77 4.48
N ALA A 365 12.90 -22.00 4.45
CA ALA A 365 12.31 -23.21 3.88
C ALA A 365 12.41 -23.25 2.35
N GLU A 366 12.30 -22.11 1.67
CA GLU A 366 12.42 -21.98 0.21
C GLU A 366 13.88 -22.20 -0.23
N ASN A 367 14.84 -21.56 0.45
CA ASN A 367 16.26 -21.57 0.06
C ASN A 367 16.99 -22.90 0.25
N GLY A 368 16.57 -23.76 1.17
CA GLY A 368 17.39 -24.94 1.49
C GLY A 368 17.54 -25.20 2.97
N ASP A 369 17.72 -24.12 3.71
CA ASP A 369 18.36 -24.11 5.03
C ASP A 369 17.52 -24.75 6.13
N LEU A 370 16.20 -24.65 6.01
CA LEU A 370 15.25 -25.29 6.92
C LEU A 370 14.36 -26.30 6.21
N ALA A 371 14.03 -27.37 6.92
CA ALA A 371 13.00 -28.29 6.48
C ALA A 371 11.64 -27.57 6.38
N ILE A 372 10.87 -27.89 5.34
CA ILE A 372 9.60 -27.24 5.01
C ILE A 372 8.67 -27.13 6.22
N GLY A 373 8.54 -28.21 7.01
CA GLY A 373 7.71 -28.23 8.21
C GLY A 373 8.14 -27.21 9.27
N TRP A 374 9.43 -27.12 9.58
CA TRP A 374 9.94 -26.17 10.58
C TRP A 374 9.92 -24.73 10.09
N GLY A 375 10.15 -24.52 8.79
CA GLY A 375 10.09 -23.20 8.20
C GLY A 375 8.68 -22.61 8.24
N VAL A 376 7.68 -23.33 7.72
CA VAL A 376 6.30 -22.84 7.62
C VAL A 376 5.61 -22.79 8.99
N TRP A 377 5.76 -23.83 9.82
CA TRP A 377 5.07 -23.93 11.12
C TRP A 377 5.84 -23.30 12.28
N GLY A 378 7.08 -22.86 12.05
CA GLY A 378 7.95 -22.36 13.12
C GLY A 378 7.32 -21.21 13.90
N ALA A 379 6.69 -20.26 13.20
CA ALA A 379 6.00 -19.14 13.83
C ALA A 379 4.81 -19.59 14.70
N ASP A 380 4.00 -20.52 14.21
CA ASP A 380 2.87 -21.09 14.93
C ASP A 380 3.32 -21.88 16.17
N LEU A 381 4.39 -22.65 16.06
CA LEU A 381 4.95 -23.40 17.19
C LEU A 381 5.49 -22.45 18.27
N VAL A 382 6.26 -21.43 17.88
CA VAL A 382 6.82 -20.47 18.83
C VAL A 382 5.72 -19.69 19.55
N LEU A 383 4.76 -19.12 18.80
CA LEU A 383 3.67 -18.37 19.42
C LEU A 383 2.69 -19.26 20.18
N GLY A 384 2.43 -20.47 19.70
CA GLY A 384 1.62 -21.46 20.40
C GLY A 384 2.22 -21.85 21.75
N LEU A 385 3.54 -22.06 21.82
CA LEU A 385 4.26 -22.29 23.07
C LEU A 385 4.18 -21.09 24.01
N ILE A 386 4.33 -19.87 23.48
CA ILE A 386 4.16 -18.63 24.26
C ILE A 386 2.72 -18.55 24.79
N ALA A 387 1.71 -18.83 23.97
CA ALA A 387 0.30 -18.79 24.34
C ALA A 387 -0.05 -19.81 25.43
N LEU A 388 0.48 -21.03 25.35
CA LEU A 388 0.31 -22.05 26.37
C LEU A 388 1.04 -21.68 27.67
N PHE A 389 2.24 -21.12 27.56
CA PHE A 389 3.01 -20.64 28.70
C PHE A 389 2.29 -19.50 29.44
N THR A 390 1.78 -18.49 28.72
CA THR A 390 1.03 -17.38 29.31
C THR A 390 -0.31 -17.85 29.90
N LEU A 391 -0.97 -18.81 29.27
CA LEU A 391 -2.21 -19.41 29.78
C LEU A 391 -1.98 -20.15 31.11
N ARG A 392 -0.89 -20.90 31.22
CA ARG A 392 -0.51 -21.62 32.45
C ARG A 392 -0.07 -20.64 33.54
N TYR A 393 0.70 -19.62 33.17
CA TYR A 393 1.10 -18.56 34.10
C TYR A 393 -0.10 -17.83 34.70
N SER A 394 -1.11 -17.53 33.87
CA SER A 394 -2.32 -16.81 34.28
C SER A 394 -3.13 -17.49 35.40
N GLN A 395 -2.93 -18.79 35.62
CA GLN A 395 -3.71 -19.58 36.56
C GLN A 395 -3.07 -19.72 37.93
N ILE A 396 -1.75 -19.65 38.02
CA ILE A 396 -1.08 -19.91 39.28
C ILE A 396 -1.16 -18.63 40.13
N PRO A 397 -1.79 -18.67 41.32
CA PRO A 397 -1.76 -17.54 42.23
C PRO A 397 -0.30 -17.21 42.54
N SER A 398 0.09 -15.93 42.45
CA SER A 398 1.47 -15.49 42.67
C SER A 398 2.07 -15.96 44.00
N ASN A 399 1.22 -16.24 44.99
CA ASN A 399 1.60 -16.75 46.30
C ASN A 399 2.00 -18.25 46.29
N VAL A 400 1.43 -19.06 45.40
CA VAL A 400 1.70 -20.51 45.29
C VAL A 400 3.00 -20.77 44.53
N LEU A 401 3.29 -19.98 43.49
CA LEU A 401 4.57 -20.02 42.76
C LEU A 401 5.78 -19.73 43.66
N ARG A 402 5.60 -18.93 44.72
CA ARG A 402 6.65 -18.63 45.71
C ARG A 402 6.84 -19.75 46.75
N ALA A 403 5.87 -20.64 46.91
CA ALA A 403 5.85 -21.67 47.94
C ALA A 403 6.44 -23.02 47.50
N ILE A 404 6.76 -23.21 46.21
CA ILE A 404 7.27 -24.49 45.68
C ILE A 404 8.77 -24.37 45.38
N PRO A 405 9.66 -25.00 46.18
CA PRO A 405 11.11 -24.82 46.08
C PRO A 405 11.77 -25.46 44.84
N ASN A 406 11.12 -26.44 44.18
CA ASN A 406 11.71 -27.21 43.06
C ASN A 406 11.35 -26.71 41.65
N LEU A 407 10.66 -25.57 41.50
CA LEU A 407 10.32 -24.97 40.19
C LEU A 407 11.34 -23.91 39.72
N GLY A 408 12.61 -24.07 40.12
CA GLY A 408 13.71 -23.12 39.87
C GLY A 408 13.80 -22.54 38.45
N PRO A 409 13.77 -23.34 37.37
CA PRO A 409 13.85 -22.82 36.00
C PRO A 409 12.58 -22.09 35.55
N LEU A 410 11.39 -22.59 35.89
CA LEU A 410 10.11 -21.94 35.55
C LEU A 410 9.91 -20.61 36.30
N VAL A 411 10.36 -20.53 37.56
CA VAL A 411 10.37 -19.29 38.36
C VAL A 411 11.46 -18.31 37.88
N ARG A 412 12.52 -18.78 37.22
CA ARG A 412 13.55 -17.92 36.61
C ARG A 412 13.06 -17.33 35.29
N ILE A 413 12.39 -18.14 34.46
CA ILE A 413 11.73 -17.69 33.23
C ILE A 413 10.59 -16.73 33.55
N SER A 414 9.77 -17.00 34.58
CA SER A 414 8.68 -16.08 34.98
C SER A 414 9.20 -14.71 35.41
N ARG A 415 10.31 -14.67 36.17
CA ARG A 415 11.00 -13.41 36.54
C ARG A 415 11.53 -12.66 35.32
N TYR A 416 12.05 -13.39 34.33
CA TYR A 416 12.51 -12.77 33.08
C TYR A 416 11.34 -12.24 32.26
N THR A 417 10.25 -13.00 32.12
CA THR A 417 9.05 -12.56 31.40
C THR A 417 8.37 -11.39 32.10
N GLU A 418 8.30 -11.37 33.43
CA GLU A 418 7.81 -10.21 34.18
C GLU A 418 8.71 -9.00 33.94
N ARG A 419 10.04 -9.15 34.02
CA ARG A 419 10.97 -8.04 33.69
C ARG A 419 10.81 -7.52 32.27
N VAL A 420 10.66 -8.39 31.28
CA VAL A 420 10.47 -8.02 29.87
C VAL A 420 9.12 -7.31 29.69
N ILE A 421 8.03 -7.87 30.23
CA ILE A 421 6.70 -7.25 30.19
C ILE A 421 6.71 -5.91 30.91
N GLU A 422 7.37 -5.80 32.08
CA GLU A 422 7.50 -4.54 32.80
C GLU A 422 8.38 -3.52 32.07
N ALA A 423 9.47 -3.95 31.44
CA ALA A 423 10.33 -3.09 30.62
C ALA A 423 9.55 -2.55 29.41
N PHE A 424 8.88 -3.40 28.65
CA PHE A 424 7.99 -2.99 27.55
C PHE A 424 6.88 -2.06 28.04
N ARG A 425 6.21 -2.41 29.15
CA ARG A 425 5.17 -1.58 29.76
C ARG A 425 5.70 -0.22 30.21
N ASN A 426 6.93 -0.14 30.73
CA ASN A 426 7.56 1.11 31.13
C ASN A 426 7.99 1.95 29.93
N ILE A 427 8.50 1.33 28.85
CA ILE A 427 8.77 1.98 27.57
C ILE A 427 7.48 2.58 27.02
N PHE A 428 6.39 1.81 26.98
CA PHE A 428 5.09 2.29 26.50
C PHE A 428 4.47 3.36 27.39
N ARG A 429 4.49 3.21 28.72
CA ARG A 429 4.06 4.28 29.64
C ARG A 429 4.92 5.52 29.46
N GLY A 430 6.22 5.37 29.26
CA GLY A 430 7.15 6.44 28.96
C GLY A 430 6.84 7.13 27.64
N PHE A 431 6.51 6.36 26.60
CA PHE A 431 6.08 6.84 25.28
C PHE A 431 4.76 7.59 25.38
N PHE A 432 3.70 6.99 25.94
CA PHE A 432 2.41 7.66 26.16
C PHE A 432 2.54 8.89 27.05
N ARG A 433 3.40 8.85 28.09
CA ARG A 433 3.70 10.03 28.91
C ARG A 433 4.42 11.09 28.10
N ARG A 434 5.39 10.72 27.25
CA ARG A 434 6.09 11.63 26.34
C ARG A 434 5.13 12.24 25.32
N VAL A 435 4.30 11.44 24.64
CA VAL A 435 3.29 11.91 23.67
C VAL A 435 2.27 12.82 24.37
N ARG A 436 1.77 12.43 25.54
CA ARG A 436 0.87 13.27 26.34
C ARG A 436 1.53 14.56 26.81
N ASN A 437 2.80 14.52 27.22
CA ASN A 437 3.57 15.70 27.66
C ASN A 437 3.96 16.59 26.47
N TRP A 438 4.24 16.02 25.31
CA TRP A 438 4.51 16.72 24.06
C TRP A 438 3.25 17.42 23.57
N SER A 439 2.11 16.71 23.53
CA SER A 439 0.79 17.29 23.31
C SER A 439 0.48 18.38 24.36
N ALA A 440 0.93 18.19 25.60
CA ALA A 440 0.83 19.22 26.63
C ALA A 440 1.72 20.44 26.39
N SER A 441 2.87 20.27 25.73
CA SER A 441 3.79 21.34 25.32
C SER A 441 3.26 22.11 24.11
N VAL A 442 2.59 21.45 23.17
CA VAL A 442 1.87 22.13 22.07
C VAL A 442 0.84 23.12 22.64
N GLY A 443 0.17 22.76 23.74
CA GLY A 443 -0.72 23.68 24.47
C GLY A 443 -0.04 24.78 25.29
N LYS A 444 1.29 24.77 25.45
CA LYS A 444 2.05 25.88 26.06
C LYS A 444 2.47 26.93 25.05
N ILE A 445 2.29 26.68 23.75
CA ILE A 445 2.35 27.73 22.73
C ILE A 445 1.20 28.67 23.08
N ARG A 446 1.51 29.80 23.73
CA ARG A 446 0.54 30.85 24.06
C ARG A 446 0.06 31.47 22.75
N LEU A 447 -0.88 30.81 22.08
CA LEU A 447 -1.75 31.46 21.13
C LEU A 447 -2.54 32.49 21.94
N ARG A 448 -2.16 33.77 21.87
CA ARG A 448 -2.77 34.89 22.62
C ARG A 448 -4.29 35.03 22.41
N LEU A 449 -4.88 34.23 21.53
CA LEU A 449 -6.29 34.23 21.10
C LEU A 449 -7.09 32.96 21.49
N ALA A 450 -6.48 31.93 22.07
CA ALA A 450 -7.16 30.64 22.32
C ALA A 450 -7.80 30.55 23.73
N ARG A 451 -9.05 30.10 23.82
CA ARG A 451 -9.75 29.84 25.09
C ARG A 451 -9.19 28.58 25.75
N VAL A 452 -9.38 28.42 27.06
CA VAL A 452 -8.96 27.21 27.81
C VAL A 452 -9.61 25.93 27.24
N ILE A 453 -10.86 26.04 26.79
CA ILE A 453 -11.61 24.94 26.16
C ILE A 453 -10.95 24.53 24.83
N ASP A 454 -10.50 25.49 24.04
CA ASP A 454 -9.86 25.23 22.74
C ASP A 454 -8.58 24.41 22.92
N LEU A 455 -7.72 24.82 23.87
CA LEU A 455 -6.50 24.09 24.21
C LEU A 455 -6.78 22.70 24.78
N TYR A 456 -7.86 22.54 25.54
CA TYR A 456 -8.28 21.26 26.08
C TYR A 456 -8.71 20.29 24.96
N VAL A 457 -9.55 20.75 24.02
CA VAL A 457 -9.99 19.96 22.88
C VAL A 457 -8.83 19.62 21.95
N ILE A 458 -7.95 20.58 21.63
CA ILE A 458 -6.75 20.36 20.80
C ILE A 458 -5.85 19.28 21.40
N ARG A 459 -5.60 19.32 22.72
CA ARG A 459 -4.74 18.33 23.39
C ARG A 459 -5.29 16.91 23.26
N ILE A 460 -6.60 16.74 23.47
CA ILE A 460 -7.27 15.45 23.38
C ILE A 460 -7.29 14.98 21.92
N PHE A 461 -7.66 15.87 21.01
CA PHE A 461 -7.70 15.57 19.58
C PHE A 461 -6.32 15.16 19.05
N MET A 462 -5.27 15.92 19.32
CA MET A 462 -3.90 15.60 18.88
C MET A 462 -3.41 14.26 19.41
N LEU A 463 -3.78 13.91 20.65
CA LEU A 463 -3.45 12.59 21.21
C LEU A 463 -4.11 11.47 20.41
N TYR A 464 -5.42 11.59 20.12
CA TYR A 464 -6.14 10.57 19.36
C TYR A 464 -5.71 10.53 17.89
N PHE A 465 -5.45 11.69 17.27
CA PHE A 465 -4.93 11.79 15.90
C PHE A 465 -3.58 11.10 15.73
N LEU A 466 -2.61 11.37 16.61
CA LEU A 466 -1.31 10.71 16.51
C LEU A 466 -1.40 9.20 16.79
N LEU A 467 -2.29 8.78 17.68
CA LEU A 467 -2.51 7.37 17.96
C LEU A 467 -3.11 6.67 16.73
N THR A 468 -4.18 7.23 16.15
CA THR A 468 -4.84 6.64 14.97
C THR A 468 -3.90 6.63 13.77
N LEU A 469 -3.17 7.73 13.52
CA LEU A 469 -2.20 7.82 12.44
C LEU A 469 -1.08 6.79 12.61
N GLY A 470 -0.46 6.71 13.80
CA GLY A 470 0.61 5.76 14.07
C GLY A 470 0.17 4.30 13.88
N VAL A 471 -1.07 4.00 14.27
CA VAL A 471 -1.70 2.70 14.04
C VAL A 471 -1.86 2.40 12.55
N CYS A 472 -2.46 3.30 11.79
CA CYS A 472 -2.68 3.11 10.36
C CYS A 472 -1.36 3.02 9.58
N VAL A 473 -0.37 3.86 9.91
CA VAL A 473 0.97 3.84 9.29
C VAL A 473 1.68 2.51 9.59
N SER A 474 1.67 2.06 10.84
CA SER A 474 2.28 0.78 11.22
C SER A 474 1.65 -0.38 10.47
N LEU A 475 0.33 -0.36 10.28
CA LEU A 475 -0.36 -1.36 9.50
C LEU A 475 0.04 -1.35 8.03
N PHE A 476 0.06 -0.16 7.42
CA PHE A 476 0.43 -0.01 6.02
C PHE A 476 1.85 -0.54 5.77
N TYR A 477 2.78 -0.22 6.66
CA TYR A 477 4.14 -0.76 6.60
C TYR A 477 4.20 -2.26 6.78
N LEU A 478 3.44 -2.83 7.71
CA LEU A 478 3.37 -4.28 7.89
C LEU A 478 2.91 -4.96 6.60
N PHE A 479 1.83 -4.47 5.98
CA PHE A 479 1.33 -5.03 4.74
C PHE A 479 2.30 -4.83 3.57
N THR A 480 2.95 -3.67 3.49
CA THR A 480 3.99 -3.39 2.48
C THR A 480 5.18 -4.32 2.63
N PHE A 481 5.67 -4.51 3.85
CA PHE A 481 6.75 -5.44 4.13
C PHE A 481 6.39 -6.85 3.67
N PHE A 482 5.17 -7.29 3.99
CA PHE A 482 4.69 -8.60 3.56
C PHE A 482 4.55 -8.73 2.03
N GLU A 483 4.14 -7.69 1.31
CA GLU A 483 4.08 -7.77 -0.16
C GLU A 483 5.47 -7.88 -0.79
N LEU A 484 6.47 -7.15 -0.25
CA LEU A 484 7.81 -7.10 -0.84
C LEU A 484 8.75 -8.18 -0.32
N ILE A 485 8.43 -8.89 0.76
CA ILE A 485 9.39 -9.81 1.39
C ILE A 485 9.84 -10.92 0.44
N ASP A 486 8.91 -11.51 -0.31
CA ASP A 486 9.24 -12.55 -1.30
C ASP A 486 10.18 -11.99 -2.39
N ASP A 487 9.88 -10.78 -2.90
CA ASP A 487 10.66 -10.12 -3.96
C ASP A 487 12.10 -9.76 -3.47
N ILE A 488 12.22 -9.30 -2.22
CA ILE A 488 13.50 -8.88 -1.61
C ILE A 488 14.48 -10.05 -1.54
N PHE A 489 13.98 -11.22 -1.16
CA PHE A 489 14.82 -12.39 -1.01
C PHE A 489 15.12 -13.06 -2.34
N GLU A 490 14.13 -13.20 -3.24
CA GLU A 490 14.35 -13.75 -4.58
C GLU A 490 15.42 -12.98 -5.36
N ASN A 491 15.50 -11.66 -5.17
CA ASN A 491 16.49 -10.79 -5.83
C ASN A 491 17.73 -10.47 -4.97
N SER A 492 17.89 -11.10 -3.79
CA SER A 492 19.05 -10.92 -2.90
C SER A 492 19.37 -9.45 -2.56
N VAL A 493 18.34 -8.64 -2.28
CA VAL A 493 18.49 -7.18 -2.14
C VAL A 493 19.09 -6.82 -0.76
N PRO A 494 20.07 -5.89 -0.68
CA PRO A 494 20.64 -5.44 0.60
C PRO A 494 19.58 -4.87 1.57
N GLN A 495 19.63 -5.28 2.83
CA GLN A 495 18.66 -4.86 3.87
C GLN A 495 18.63 -3.35 4.14
N VAL A 496 19.74 -2.63 3.87
CA VAL A 496 19.80 -1.17 3.98
C VAL A 496 18.90 -0.50 2.95
N LEU A 497 18.88 -1.05 1.72
CA LEU A 497 18.09 -0.53 0.61
C LEU A 497 16.58 -0.57 0.92
N PHE A 498 16.17 -1.58 1.69
CA PHE A 498 14.80 -1.73 2.17
C PHE A 498 14.42 -0.63 3.17
N LEU A 499 15.31 -0.27 4.11
CA LEU A 499 15.03 0.82 5.06
C LEU A 499 14.89 2.17 4.34
N ASP A 500 15.73 2.41 3.32
CA ASP A 500 15.62 3.60 2.47
C ASP A 500 14.27 3.62 1.74
N TYR A 501 13.83 2.48 1.18
CA TYR A 501 12.52 2.37 0.53
C TYR A 501 11.39 2.75 1.49
N PHE A 502 11.39 2.28 2.74
CA PHE A 502 10.35 2.62 3.72
C PHE A 502 10.38 4.09 4.14
N PHE A 503 11.57 4.69 4.17
CA PHE A 503 11.73 6.11 4.46
C PHE A 503 11.13 6.97 3.34
N TYR A 504 11.46 6.68 2.07
CA TYR A 504 10.90 7.41 0.92
C TYR A 504 9.42 7.10 0.65
N LEU A 505 8.91 5.97 1.12
CA LEU A 505 7.48 5.65 1.09
C LEU A 505 6.66 6.43 2.14
N PHE A 506 7.29 6.93 3.21
CA PHE A 506 6.60 7.58 4.32
C PHE A 506 5.73 8.79 3.92
N PRO A 507 6.19 9.75 3.09
CA PRO A 507 5.38 10.89 2.68
C PRO A 507 4.12 10.47 1.92
N HIS A 508 4.23 9.46 1.05
CA HIS A 508 3.10 8.90 0.32
C HIS A 508 2.08 8.27 1.27
N ILE A 509 2.54 7.53 2.28
CA ILE A 509 1.68 6.95 3.32
C ILE A 509 0.95 8.03 4.11
N LEU A 510 1.64 9.12 4.49
CA LEU A 510 1.01 10.22 5.22
C LEU A 510 -0.11 10.87 4.40
N MET A 511 0.14 11.11 3.11
CA MET A 511 -0.86 11.66 2.19
C MET A 511 -2.13 10.80 2.18
N LEU A 512 -1.98 9.47 2.16
CA LEU A 512 -3.10 8.54 2.15
C LEU A 512 -3.86 8.45 3.48
N LEU A 513 -3.12 8.38 4.60
CA LEU A 513 -3.69 7.98 5.89
C LEU A 513 -4.09 9.14 6.79
N VAL A 514 -3.56 10.35 6.59
CA VAL A 514 -3.91 11.50 7.43
C VAL A 514 -5.40 11.83 7.37
N PRO A 515 -6.08 11.92 6.20
CA PRO A 515 -7.50 12.26 6.18
C PRO A 515 -8.38 11.24 6.93
N ILE A 516 -8.08 9.94 6.76
CA ILE A 516 -8.78 8.85 7.47
C ILE A 516 -8.53 8.96 8.98
N SER A 517 -7.28 9.23 9.37
CA SER A 517 -6.89 9.37 10.78
C SER A 517 -7.54 10.59 11.43
N MET A 518 -7.69 11.70 10.69
CA MET A 518 -8.40 12.91 11.12
C MET A 518 -9.88 12.64 11.35
N LEU A 519 -10.54 11.91 10.46
CA LEU A 519 -11.95 11.52 10.60
C LEU A 519 -12.15 10.66 11.87
N ILE A 520 -11.37 9.59 12.01
CA ILE A 520 -11.48 8.68 13.16
C ILE A 520 -11.16 9.43 14.46
N ALA A 521 -10.10 10.25 14.48
CA ALA A 521 -9.73 11.04 15.65
C ALA A 521 -10.82 12.05 16.05
N THR A 522 -11.48 12.67 15.07
CA THR A 522 -12.62 13.57 15.29
C THR A 522 -13.76 12.83 15.98
N LEU A 523 -14.17 11.69 15.41
CA LEU A 523 -15.26 10.86 15.92
C LEU A 523 -14.98 10.32 17.33
N VAL A 524 -13.74 9.87 17.57
CA VAL A 524 -13.32 9.38 18.89
C VAL A 524 -13.27 10.53 19.91
N THR A 525 -12.71 11.68 19.55
CA THR A 525 -12.59 12.83 20.46
C THR A 525 -13.96 13.30 20.93
N PHE A 526 -14.85 13.65 20.01
CA PHE A 526 -16.19 14.11 20.36
C PHE A 526 -17.04 12.98 20.95
N GLY A 527 -16.89 11.73 20.49
CA GLY A 527 -17.60 10.59 21.08
C GLY A 527 -17.21 10.31 22.53
N VAL A 528 -15.94 10.48 22.91
CA VAL A 528 -15.49 10.35 24.31
C VAL A 528 -15.98 11.53 25.16
N LEU A 529 -15.90 12.77 24.63
CA LEU A 529 -16.39 13.95 25.33
C LEU A 529 -17.91 13.91 25.56
N ASP A 530 -18.67 13.35 24.60
CA ASP A 530 -20.13 13.17 24.70
C ASP A 530 -20.46 12.08 25.73
N LYS A 531 -19.79 10.92 25.63
CA LYS A 531 -19.99 9.80 26.58
C LYS A 531 -19.64 10.18 28.03
N THR A 532 -18.69 11.08 28.23
CA THR A 532 -18.31 11.57 29.57
C THR A 532 -19.13 12.76 30.05
N ASN A 533 -20.22 13.12 29.33
CA ASN A 533 -21.09 14.26 29.60
C ASN A 533 -20.37 15.62 29.66
N GLN A 534 -19.16 15.73 29.11
CA GLN A 534 -18.42 17.00 29.10
C GLN A 534 -19.04 17.97 28.10
N ILE A 535 -19.53 17.47 26.97
CA ILE A 535 -20.26 18.29 25.98
C ILE A 535 -21.54 18.84 26.58
N LEU A 536 -22.29 18.02 27.33
CA LEU A 536 -23.51 18.46 28.01
C LEU A 536 -23.22 19.58 29.02
N ALA A 537 -22.17 19.42 29.83
CA ALA A 537 -21.74 20.45 30.78
C ALA A 537 -21.35 21.76 30.07
N LEU A 538 -20.59 21.68 28.98
CA LEU A 538 -20.20 22.85 28.18
C LEU A 538 -21.43 23.56 27.57
N LYS A 539 -22.39 22.80 27.04
CA LYS A 539 -23.66 23.34 26.53
C LYS A 539 -24.46 24.04 27.62
N SER A 540 -24.53 23.48 28.83
CA SER A 540 -25.19 24.12 29.97
C SER A 540 -24.53 25.45 30.38
N CYS A 541 -23.25 25.63 30.10
CA CYS A 541 -22.53 26.90 30.28
C CYS A 541 -22.68 27.88 29.10
N GLY A 542 -23.55 27.59 28.12
CA GLY A 542 -23.78 28.43 26.95
C GLY A 542 -22.74 28.28 25.82
N VAL A 543 -21.86 27.27 25.89
CA VAL A 543 -20.89 26.99 24.82
C VAL A 543 -21.57 26.22 23.70
N SER A 544 -21.60 26.80 22.50
CA SER A 544 -22.21 26.14 21.34
C SER A 544 -21.33 25.01 20.79
N VAL A 545 -21.95 24.04 20.13
CA VAL A 545 -21.24 22.92 19.46
C VAL A 545 -20.18 23.41 18.47
N PHE A 546 -20.50 24.49 17.74
CA PHE A 546 -19.59 25.12 16.79
C PHE A 546 -18.31 25.62 17.47
N GLN A 547 -18.42 26.24 18.65
CA GLN A 547 -17.24 26.72 19.39
C GLN A 547 -16.32 25.57 19.81
N ILE A 548 -16.88 24.41 20.15
CA ILE A 548 -16.09 23.21 20.52
C ILE A 548 -15.44 22.59 19.25
N ALA A 549 -16.07 22.73 18.09
CA ALA A 549 -15.60 22.18 16.81
C ALA A 549 -14.49 23.01 16.13
N VAL A 550 -14.57 24.34 16.20
CA VAL A 550 -13.61 25.28 15.59
C VAL A 550 -12.13 24.94 15.84
N PRO A 551 -11.67 24.63 17.07
CA PRO A 551 -10.26 24.29 17.29
C PRO A 551 -9.79 23.05 16.51
N VAL A 552 -10.67 22.06 16.33
CA VAL A 552 -10.36 20.86 15.53
C VAL A 552 -10.30 21.21 14.05
N LEU A 553 -11.23 22.05 13.56
CA LEU A 553 -11.24 22.50 12.16
C LEU A 553 -10.02 23.38 11.82
N ALA A 554 -9.60 24.27 12.72
CA ALA A 554 -8.42 25.11 12.53
C ALA A 554 -7.14 24.25 12.45
N LEU A 555 -7.03 23.23 13.31
CA LEU A 555 -5.93 22.26 13.24
C LEU A 555 -5.99 21.44 11.94
N ALA A 556 -7.18 21.02 11.52
CA ALA A 556 -7.36 20.27 10.27
C ALA A 556 -6.94 21.08 9.04
N LEU A 557 -7.24 22.38 9.02
CA LEU A 557 -6.79 23.29 7.97
C LEU A 557 -5.26 23.43 7.98
N THR A 558 -4.65 23.50 9.16
CA THR A 558 -3.19 23.54 9.32
C THR A 558 -2.54 22.24 8.79
N VAL A 559 -3.11 21.09 9.12
CA VAL A 559 -2.65 19.77 8.62
C VAL A 559 -2.83 19.66 7.11
N SER A 560 -3.96 20.14 6.57
CA SER A 560 -4.19 20.21 5.12
C SER A 560 -3.13 21.04 4.39
N ALA A 561 -2.77 22.20 4.95
CA ALA A 561 -1.71 23.04 4.38
C ALA A 561 -0.34 22.35 4.45
N LEU A 562 -0.03 21.65 5.54
CA LEU A 562 1.22 20.87 5.67
C LEU A 562 1.30 19.73 4.65
N ILE A 563 0.17 19.03 4.41
CA ILE A 563 0.09 17.99 3.39
C ILE A 563 0.29 18.58 2.00
N PHE A 564 -0.31 19.73 1.70
CA PHE A 564 -0.11 20.42 0.43
C PHE A 564 1.37 20.74 0.19
N VAL A 565 2.07 21.29 1.18
CA VAL A 565 3.52 21.55 1.10
C VAL A 565 4.32 20.25 0.91
N THR A 566 3.97 19.20 1.66
CA THR A 566 4.64 17.89 1.51
C THR A 566 4.43 17.32 0.11
N GLN A 567 3.21 17.43 -0.43
CA GLN A 567 2.86 16.95 -1.75
C GLN A 567 3.57 17.72 -2.86
N GLU A 568 3.79 19.03 -2.70
CA GLU A 568 4.43 19.86 -3.73
C GLU A 568 5.95 19.69 -3.74
N TYR A 569 6.59 19.63 -2.57
CA TYR A 569 8.06 19.70 -2.49
C TYR A 569 8.73 18.36 -2.14
N ILE A 570 8.10 17.52 -1.32
CA ILE A 570 8.74 16.30 -0.78
C ILE A 570 8.32 15.08 -1.58
N LEU A 571 7.03 14.98 -1.91
CA LEU A 571 6.44 13.80 -2.51
C LEU A 571 6.96 13.46 -3.92
N PRO A 572 7.17 14.41 -4.85
CA PRO A 572 7.63 14.08 -6.20
C PRO A 572 9.01 13.41 -6.19
N TYR A 573 9.93 13.97 -5.40
CA TYR A 573 11.26 13.39 -5.16
C TYR A 573 11.19 12.04 -4.45
N ALA A 574 10.34 11.93 -3.42
CA ALA A 574 10.17 10.70 -2.66
C ALA A 574 9.58 9.56 -3.51
N ASN A 575 8.57 9.85 -4.35
CA ASN A 575 7.97 8.89 -5.27
C ASN A 575 8.99 8.37 -6.29
N GLN A 576 9.78 9.26 -6.90
CA GLN A 576 10.82 8.86 -7.86
C GLN A 576 11.84 7.92 -7.20
N ARG A 577 12.36 8.30 -6.03
CA ARG A 577 13.34 7.48 -5.31
C ARG A 577 12.75 6.14 -4.87
N GLN A 578 11.52 6.15 -4.36
CA GLN A 578 10.78 4.96 -3.96
C GLN A 578 10.60 4.00 -5.13
N ASP A 579 10.20 4.47 -6.30
CA ASP A 579 9.94 3.62 -7.47
C ASP A 579 11.24 3.00 -8.02
N ASN A 580 12.33 3.77 -8.03
CA ASN A 580 13.65 3.26 -8.42
C ASN A 580 14.09 2.14 -7.47
N LEU A 581 13.93 2.33 -6.16
CA LEU A 581 14.21 1.30 -5.15
C LEU A 581 13.27 0.10 -5.29
N ARG A 582 12.00 0.32 -5.61
CA ARG A 582 11.03 -0.76 -5.82
C ARG A 582 11.37 -1.60 -7.05
N ASN A 583 11.82 -0.98 -8.14
CA ASN A 583 12.23 -1.68 -9.35
C ASN A 583 13.45 -2.57 -9.08
N LEU A 584 14.44 -2.05 -8.34
CA LEU A 584 15.57 -2.83 -7.84
C LEU A 584 15.12 -4.03 -6.98
N ILE A 585 14.21 -3.80 -6.03
CA ILE A 585 13.69 -4.87 -5.16
C ILE A 585 12.96 -5.95 -5.96
N LYS A 586 12.25 -5.57 -7.02
CA LYS A 586 11.47 -6.49 -7.87
C LYS A 586 12.30 -7.20 -8.94
N GLY A 587 13.62 -7.01 -8.96
CA GLY A 587 14.49 -7.59 -10.00
C GLY A 587 14.17 -7.09 -11.40
N ARG A 588 13.44 -5.97 -11.51
CA ARG A 588 13.21 -5.32 -12.79
C ARG A 588 14.53 -4.64 -13.17
N PRO A 589 14.96 -4.69 -14.45
CA PRO A 589 16.08 -3.88 -14.87
C PRO A 589 15.82 -2.46 -14.38
N VAL A 590 16.81 -1.86 -13.72
CA VAL A 590 16.71 -0.47 -13.28
C VAL A 590 16.30 0.29 -14.53
N GLN A 591 15.09 0.84 -14.53
CA GLN A 591 14.67 1.85 -15.49
C GLN A 591 15.46 3.13 -15.20
N THR A 592 16.78 2.99 -15.19
CA THR A 592 17.67 4.07 -15.53
C THR A 592 17.40 4.22 -17.01
N TYR A 593 16.78 5.33 -17.39
CA TYR A 593 16.81 5.86 -18.75
C TYR A 593 18.27 6.09 -19.27
N TYR A 594 19.26 5.66 -18.47
CA TYR A 594 20.65 5.39 -18.76
C TYR A 594 20.93 3.87 -18.89
N GLN A 595 20.25 3.15 -19.78
CA GLN A 595 20.87 1.91 -20.29
C GLN A 595 21.98 2.30 -21.24
N GLY A 596 23.21 1.90 -20.92
CA GLY A 596 24.39 2.15 -21.76
C GLY A 596 24.15 1.64 -23.18
N GLY A 597 24.13 2.57 -24.13
CA GLY A 597 23.87 2.31 -25.54
C GLY A 597 22.57 2.96 -26.03
N ARG A 598 22.67 4.23 -26.44
CA ARG A 598 21.72 4.99 -27.31
C ARG A 598 20.47 5.54 -26.62
N SER A 599 20.61 6.66 -25.89
CA SER A 599 19.48 7.47 -25.39
C SER A 599 18.85 8.29 -26.51
N TRP A 600 17.51 8.43 -26.52
CA TRP A 600 16.77 9.27 -27.46
C TRP A 600 16.07 10.43 -26.76
N ILE A 601 16.24 11.64 -27.28
CA ILE A 601 15.62 12.86 -26.75
C ILE A 601 15.08 13.70 -27.91
N PHE A 602 13.87 14.24 -27.77
CA PHE A 602 13.34 15.24 -28.69
C PHE A 602 13.95 16.59 -28.34
N GLY A 603 14.35 17.35 -29.35
CA GLY A 603 14.82 18.72 -29.25
C GLY A 603 13.83 19.74 -29.77
N GLU A 604 14.26 20.99 -29.82
CA GLU A 604 13.53 22.08 -30.46
C GLU A 604 13.58 21.93 -32.00
N GLU A 605 12.64 22.57 -32.70
CA GLU A 605 12.57 22.59 -34.17
C GLU A 605 12.52 21.19 -34.83
N ASN A 606 11.81 20.24 -34.21
CA ASN A 606 11.62 18.86 -34.70
C ASN A 606 12.93 18.09 -34.89
N ARG A 607 13.89 18.35 -34.00
CA ARG A 607 15.14 17.60 -33.94
C ARG A 607 15.01 16.46 -32.97
N LEU A 608 15.73 15.40 -33.25
CA LEU A 608 15.71 14.19 -32.45
C LEU A 608 17.15 13.74 -32.28
N TYR A 609 17.57 13.68 -31.03
CA TYR A 609 18.94 13.41 -30.62
C TYR A 609 19.06 11.95 -30.22
N ASN A 610 20.05 11.28 -30.76
CA ASN A 610 20.47 9.97 -30.30
C ASN A 610 21.94 10.04 -29.88
N TYR A 611 22.27 9.61 -28.67
CA TYR A 611 23.66 9.63 -28.21
C TYR A 611 23.98 8.41 -27.36
N ASN A 612 25.23 7.96 -27.39
CA ASN A 612 25.66 6.81 -26.61
C ASN A 612 25.92 7.19 -25.15
N HIS A 613 26.63 8.29 -24.94
CA HIS A 613 26.94 8.80 -23.59
C HIS A 613 26.99 10.33 -23.58
N PHE A 614 26.46 10.93 -22.53
CA PHE A 614 26.58 12.36 -22.24
C PHE A 614 27.24 12.54 -20.87
N ASP A 615 28.41 13.17 -20.85
CA ASP A 615 29.11 13.56 -19.63
C ASP A 615 28.63 14.96 -19.23
N SER A 616 27.82 15.02 -18.17
CA SER A 616 27.27 16.26 -17.61
C SER A 616 28.34 17.16 -17.00
N GLU A 617 29.38 16.61 -16.36
CA GLU A 617 30.45 17.42 -15.73
C GLU A 617 31.27 18.17 -16.78
N ARG A 618 31.50 17.54 -17.93
CA ARG A 618 32.28 18.11 -19.03
C ARG A 618 31.43 18.71 -20.14
N SER A 619 30.10 18.52 -20.09
CA SER A 619 29.17 18.88 -21.16
C SER A 619 29.64 18.34 -22.51
N THR A 620 29.99 17.05 -22.55
CA THR A 620 30.48 16.39 -23.76
C THR A 620 29.65 15.17 -24.13
N PHE A 621 29.24 15.09 -25.39
CA PHE A 621 28.64 13.89 -25.97
C PHE A 621 29.71 12.96 -26.56
N ALA A 622 29.43 11.66 -26.47
CA ALA A 622 30.05 10.62 -27.26
C ALA A 622 29.02 9.99 -28.20
N GLU A 623 29.37 9.91 -29.49
CA GLU A 623 28.57 9.34 -30.58
C GLU A 623 27.18 9.99 -30.69
N LEU A 624 27.16 11.31 -30.95
CA LEU A 624 25.94 12.09 -31.12
C LEU A 624 25.41 11.98 -32.55
N SER A 625 24.14 11.64 -32.70
CA SER A 625 23.38 11.65 -33.94
C SER A 625 22.22 12.63 -33.81
N ILE A 626 22.07 13.52 -34.79
CA ILE A 626 21.05 14.56 -34.85
C ILE A 626 20.18 14.29 -36.08
N TYR A 627 18.92 13.95 -35.84
CA TYR A 627 17.92 13.70 -36.86
C TYR A 627 17.01 14.92 -36.97
N GLN A 628 16.96 15.57 -38.13
CA GLN A 628 16.10 16.73 -38.36
C GLN A 628 14.89 16.34 -39.20
N LEU A 629 13.70 16.42 -38.59
CA LEU A 629 12.47 15.85 -39.11
C LEU A 629 11.52 16.94 -39.64
N ASP A 630 10.80 16.63 -40.72
CA ASP A 630 9.56 17.30 -41.08
C ASP A 630 8.38 16.57 -40.44
N ILE A 631 7.73 17.19 -39.46
CA ILE A 631 6.51 16.63 -38.87
C ILE A 631 5.36 16.65 -39.88
N THR A 632 5.28 17.63 -40.79
CA THR A 632 4.16 17.72 -41.74
C THR A 632 4.20 16.62 -42.81
N LYS A 633 5.41 16.11 -43.12
CA LYS A 633 5.62 15.09 -44.16
C LYS A 633 6.11 13.75 -43.61
N ASN A 634 6.38 13.64 -42.30
CA ASN A 634 7.03 12.50 -41.66
C ASN A 634 8.30 12.05 -42.40
N GLN A 635 9.14 13.02 -42.77
CA GLN A 635 10.36 12.82 -43.54
C GLN A 635 11.58 13.33 -42.77
N LEU A 636 12.71 12.63 -42.90
CA LEU A 636 14.00 13.09 -42.40
C LEU A 636 14.64 13.99 -43.46
N TYR A 637 14.90 15.25 -43.12
CA TYR A 637 15.59 16.18 -44.01
C TYR A 637 17.09 16.02 -43.98
N GLN A 638 17.63 15.75 -42.79
CA GLN A 638 19.05 15.82 -42.53
C GLN A 638 19.41 14.91 -41.36
N HIS A 639 20.52 14.20 -41.49
CA HIS A 639 21.11 13.41 -40.43
C HIS A 639 22.55 13.83 -40.25
N THR A 640 22.91 14.27 -39.04
CA THR A 640 24.28 14.63 -38.68
C THR A 640 24.78 13.69 -37.61
N TYR A 641 25.91 13.04 -37.84
CA TYR A 641 26.60 12.20 -36.86
C TYR A 641 27.92 12.84 -36.48
N ALA A 642 28.29 12.77 -35.20
CA ALA A 642 29.58 13.22 -34.69
C ALA A 642 30.09 12.24 -33.62
N ARG A 643 31.38 11.90 -33.68
CA ARG A 643 31.99 11.02 -32.67
C ARG A 643 32.07 11.69 -31.29
N SER A 644 32.29 13.00 -31.26
CA SER A 644 32.25 13.78 -30.03
C SER A 644 31.61 15.15 -30.27
N ALA A 645 30.88 15.67 -29.29
CA ALA A 645 30.40 17.05 -29.31
C ALA A 645 30.67 17.71 -27.96
N VAL A 646 31.19 18.93 -27.97
CA VAL A 646 31.58 19.68 -26.77
C VAL A 646 30.83 21.01 -26.74
N TRP A 647 30.29 21.36 -25.57
CA TRP A 647 29.67 22.66 -25.37
C TRP A 647 30.71 23.76 -25.19
N ASN A 648 30.64 24.82 -26.00
CA ASN A 648 31.44 26.02 -25.80
C ASN A 648 30.59 27.06 -25.05
N ALA A 649 30.91 27.27 -23.77
CA ALA A 649 30.18 28.18 -22.89
C ALA A 649 30.31 29.67 -23.27
N PHE A 650 31.34 30.07 -24.03
CA PHE A 650 31.54 31.46 -24.44
C PHE A 650 30.63 31.84 -25.62
N ASP A 651 30.52 30.94 -26.60
CA ASP A 651 29.76 31.17 -27.82
C ASP A 651 28.33 30.59 -27.77
N GLN A 652 27.97 29.92 -26.66
CA GLN A 652 26.69 29.22 -26.44
C GLN A 652 26.30 28.29 -27.59
N ASN A 653 27.27 27.54 -28.13
CA ASN A 653 27.05 26.61 -29.24
C ASN A 653 27.78 25.28 -29.01
N TRP A 654 27.26 24.22 -29.61
CA TRP A 654 27.91 22.91 -29.63
C TRP A 654 28.94 22.83 -30.75
N GLN A 655 30.15 22.39 -30.43
CA GLN A 655 31.19 22.05 -31.41
C GLN A 655 31.23 20.54 -31.62
N LEU A 656 30.95 20.10 -32.84
CA LEU A 656 30.96 18.71 -33.28
C LEU A 656 32.33 18.36 -33.85
N TYR A 657 32.87 17.20 -33.45
CA TYR A 657 34.18 16.71 -33.89
C TYR A 657 34.06 15.34 -34.57
N ASN A 658 34.80 15.18 -35.66
CA ASN A 658 34.93 13.94 -36.43
C ASN A 658 33.58 13.32 -36.78
N GLY A 659 32.87 13.96 -37.70
CA GLY A 659 31.50 13.64 -38.04
C GLY A 659 31.21 13.64 -39.53
N TRP A 660 29.96 13.35 -39.84
CA TRP A 660 29.44 13.40 -41.20
C TRP A 660 28.00 13.91 -41.18
N GLU A 661 27.59 14.49 -42.29
CA GLU A 661 26.26 15.02 -42.49
C GLU A 661 25.71 14.49 -43.81
N ARG A 662 24.44 14.08 -43.74
CA ARG A 662 23.68 13.60 -44.88
C ARG A 662 22.42 14.42 -45.04
N SER A 663 22.25 15.04 -46.21
CA SER A 663 21.02 15.73 -46.56
C SER A 663 20.20 14.91 -47.56
N PHE A 664 18.89 14.92 -47.36
CA PHE A 664 17.90 14.23 -48.19
C PHE A 664 17.02 15.22 -48.98
N ARG A 665 17.47 16.47 -49.16
CA ARG A 665 16.72 17.50 -49.91
C ARG A 665 16.67 17.18 -51.41
N ASP A 666 15.54 17.52 -52.03
CA ASP A 666 15.34 17.48 -53.48
C ASP A 666 15.67 16.14 -54.16
N ASN A 667 15.44 15.02 -53.46
CA ASN A 667 15.72 13.67 -53.96
C ASN A 667 17.21 13.43 -54.30
N LYS A 668 18.12 14.30 -53.83
CA LYS A 668 19.57 14.14 -53.93
C LYS A 668 20.12 13.72 -52.58
N LEU A 669 20.98 12.70 -52.61
CA LEU A 669 21.71 12.23 -51.43
C LEU A 669 23.05 12.95 -51.41
N GLU A 670 23.15 14.02 -50.62
CA GLU A 670 24.40 14.73 -50.40
C GLU A 670 25.03 14.25 -49.11
N TYR A 671 26.26 13.73 -49.21
CA TYR A 671 27.05 13.26 -48.08
C TYR A 671 28.31 14.12 -47.95
N SER A 672 28.57 14.63 -46.76
CA SER A 672 29.75 15.43 -46.46
C SER A 672 30.37 15.00 -45.12
N THR A 673 31.69 14.93 -45.06
CA THR A 673 32.43 14.67 -43.81
C THR A 673 33.00 15.98 -43.28
N PHE A 674 33.17 16.07 -41.96
CA PHE A 674 33.79 17.22 -41.32
C PHE A 674 34.66 16.78 -40.13
N ASP A 675 35.80 17.43 -39.97
CA ASP A 675 36.66 17.24 -38.79
C ASP A 675 36.16 18.08 -37.60
N GLU A 676 35.70 19.30 -37.87
CA GLU A 676 35.12 20.22 -36.90
C GLU A 676 33.94 20.98 -37.53
N LYS A 677 32.82 21.09 -36.80
CA LYS A 677 31.64 21.84 -37.24
C LYS A 677 30.88 22.42 -36.06
N VAL A 678 30.49 23.69 -36.16
CA VAL A 678 29.55 24.28 -35.20
C VAL A 678 28.15 23.76 -35.48
N SER A 679 27.52 23.14 -34.49
CA SER A 679 26.15 22.63 -34.56
C SER A 679 25.16 23.79 -34.59
N SER A 680 24.03 23.59 -35.28
CA SER A 680 22.88 24.50 -35.24
C SER A 680 22.00 24.31 -34.00
N MET A 681 22.38 23.40 -33.11
CA MET A 681 21.73 23.05 -31.85
C MET A 681 21.78 24.21 -30.86
N ARG A 682 20.59 24.64 -30.39
CA ARG A 682 20.42 25.76 -29.45
C ARG A 682 20.23 25.29 -28.01
N GLU A 683 19.94 24.01 -27.83
CA GLU A 683 19.65 23.39 -26.55
C GLU A 683 20.90 23.36 -25.67
N GLU A 684 20.78 23.91 -24.46
CA GLU A 684 21.87 23.93 -23.48
C GLU A 684 22.13 22.52 -22.90
N PRO A 685 23.32 22.27 -22.32
CA PRO A 685 23.64 21.01 -21.63
C PRO A 685 22.58 20.56 -20.61
N SER A 686 21.98 21.51 -19.90
CA SER A 686 20.91 21.28 -18.91
C SER A 686 19.67 20.59 -19.48
N TYR A 687 19.41 20.74 -20.78
CA TYR A 687 18.29 20.10 -21.47
C TYR A 687 18.45 18.57 -21.53
N PHE A 688 19.68 18.09 -21.70
CA PHE A 688 20.00 16.66 -21.84
C PHE A 688 20.13 15.93 -20.50
N GLU A 689 20.03 16.68 -19.40
CA GLU A 689 19.98 16.15 -18.04
C GLU A 689 18.53 15.86 -17.59
N ALA A 690 17.51 16.31 -18.34
CA ALA A 690 16.11 16.26 -17.95
C ALA A 690 15.46 14.88 -18.20
N GLU A 691 15.20 14.14 -17.12
CA GLU A 691 14.44 12.88 -17.12
C GLU A 691 12.95 13.14 -17.41
N VAL A 692 12.31 12.36 -18.29
CA VAL A 692 10.86 12.44 -18.53
C VAL A 692 10.10 11.91 -17.30
N LYS A 693 9.62 12.84 -16.47
CA LYS A 693 8.91 12.52 -15.22
C LYS A 693 7.46 12.11 -15.50
N GLU A 694 6.94 11.13 -14.75
CA GLU A 694 5.49 10.88 -14.71
C GLU A 694 4.77 12.02 -13.96
N SER A 695 3.48 12.25 -14.21
CA SER A 695 2.70 13.31 -13.55
C SER A 695 2.74 13.24 -12.02
N SER A 696 2.82 12.03 -11.45
CA SER A 696 2.98 11.74 -10.02
C SER A 696 4.38 12.09 -9.46
N LYS A 697 5.37 12.31 -10.34
CA LYS A 697 6.76 12.68 -10.06
C LYS A 697 7.06 14.14 -10.41
N MET A 698 6.11 14.85 -11.00
CA MET A 698 6.19 16.28 -11.27
C MET A 698 5.65 17.10 -10.08
N THR A 699 6.07 18.35 -9.95
CA THR A 699 5.40 19.36 -9.11
C THR A 699 4.10 19.86 -9.77
N TYR A 700 3.36 20.76 -9.14
CA TYR A 700 2.19 21.39 -9.76
C TYR A 700 2.60 22.29 -10.94
N LEU A 701 3.65 23.10 -10.74
CA LEU A 701 4.14 24.01 -11.78
C LEU A 701 4.70 23.24 -12.98
N GLU A 702 5.58 22.26 -12.74
CA GLU A 702 6.12 21.41 -13.81
C GLU A 702 5.01 20.73 -14.62
N LEU A 703 3.97 20.21 -13.95
CA LEU A 703 2.84 19.56 -14.63
C LEU A 703 1.98 20.56 -15.41
N LYS A 704 1.80 21.78 -14.90
CA LYS A 704 1.05 22.84 -15.58
C LYS A 704 1.78 23.27 -16.86
N ASP A 705 3.07 23.55 -16.77
CA ASP A 705 3.89 23.97 -17.91
C ASP A 705 3.95 22.85 -18.96
N TYR A 706 4.05 21.59 -18.52
CA TYR A 706 3.96 20.42 -19.38
C TYR A 706 2.60 20.34 -20.11
N ILE A 707 1.49 20.56 -19.42
CA ILE A 707 0.15 20.59 -20.03
C ILE A 707 0.00 21.74 -21.03
N GLU A 708 0.53 22.92 -20.72
CA GLU A 708 0.47 24.08 -21.63
C GLU A 708 1.28 23.83 -22.91
N GLY A 709 2.48 23.25 -22.79
CA GLY A 709 3.28 22.84 -23.94
C GLY A 709 2.56 21.80 -24.81
N LEU A 710 1.94 20.80 -24.20
CA LEU A 710 1.13 19.82 -24.92
C LEU A 710 -0.10 20.45 -25.60
N GLN A 711 -0.78 21.38 -24.93
CA GLN A 711 -1.96 22.02 -25.49
C GLN A 711 -1.61 22.94 -26.68
N GLN A 712 -0.44 23.59 -26.66
CA GLN A 712 0.08 24.35 -27.80
C GLN A 712 0.41 23.45 -29.00
N GLY A 713 0.81 22.20 -28.74
CA GLY A 713 0.97 21.16 -29.76
C GLY A 713 -0.35 20.61 -30.32
N GLY A 714 -1.51 21.12 -29.90
CA GLY A 714 -2.83 20.68 -30.39
C GLY A 714 -3.35 19.40 -29.75
N PHE A 715 -2.76 18.97 -28.63
CA PHE A 715 -3.01 17.67 -28.05
C PHE A 715 -4.13 17.64 -27.00
N GLU A 716 -4.80 16.49 -26.87
CA GLU A 716 -5.75 16.23 -25.77
C GLU A 716 -5.00 16.03 -24.44
N VAL A 717 -5.48 16.73 -23.40
CA VAL A 717 -4.81 16.85 -22.10
C VAL A 717 -5.79 16.71 -20.92
N ASP A 718 -7.01 16.20 -21.14
CA ASP A 718 -8.07 16.21 -20.12
C ASP A 718 -7.76 15.31 -18.91
N HIS A 719 -7.12 14.17 -19.13
CA HIS A 719 -6.60 13.33 -18.06
C HIS A 719 -5.55 14.07 -17.21
N LEU A 720 -4.55 14.70 -17.85
CA LEU A 720 -3.51 15.45 -17.16
C LEU A 720 -4.05 16.69 -16.43
N LYS A 721 -5.03 17.38 -17.02
CA LYS A 721 -5.76 18.49 -16.36
C LYS A 721 -6.49 18.00 -15.11
N THR A 722 -7.13 16.84 -15.17
CA THR A 722 -7.83 16.25 -14.03
C THR A 722 -6.85 15.91 -12.90
N GLU A 723 -5.68 15.37 -13.23
CA GLU A 723 -4.61 15.11 -12.28
C GLU A 723 -4.03 16.39 -11.67
N LEU A 724 -3.84 17.44 -12.49
CA LEU A 724 -3.38 18.75 -12.04
C LEU A 724 -4.34 19.34 -10.98
N TYR A 725 -5.65 19.31 -11.22
CA TYR A 725 -6.63 19.77 -10.23
C TYR A 725 -6.71 18.84 -9.01
N THR A 726 -6.50 17.53 -9.19
CA THR A 726 -6.44 16.56 -8.09
C THR A 726 -5.29 16.87 -7.13
N LYS A 727 -4.13 17.32 -7.63
CA LYS A 727 -3.05 17.79 -6.76
C LYS A 727 -3.49 18.93 -5.84
N LEU A 728 -4.35 19.83 -6.30
CA LEU A 728 -4.86 20.90 -5.44
C LEU A 728 -5.95 20.42 -4.48
N SER A 729 -6.86 19.57 -4.97
CA SER A 729 -8.05 19.18 -4.20
C SER A 729 -7.76 18.10 -3.15
N PHE A 730 -6.77 17.24 -3.37
CA PHE A 730 -6.51 16.10 -2.47
C PHE A 730 -6.06 16.53 -1.06
N PRO A 731 -5.17 17.51 -0.85
CA PRO A 731 -4.81 17.93 0.52
C PRO A 731 -6.01 18.41 1.34
N PHE A 732 -6.99 19.07 0.68
CA PHE A 732 -8.23 19.54 1.30
C PHE A 732 -9.11 18.41 1.87
N VAL A 733 -8.92 17.16 1.44
CA VAL A 733 -9.63 16.01 2.03
C VAL A 733 -9.43 15.98 3.55
N SER A 734 -8.23 16.28 4.03
CA SER A 734 -7.90 16.30 5.47
C SER A 734 -8.70 17.32 6.27
N PHE A 735 -9.18 18.38 5.63
CA PHE A 735 -10.05 19.40 6.23
C PHE A 735 -11.54 19.01 6.15
N ILE A 736 -11.97 18.43 5.03
CA ILE A 736 -13.36 17.98 4.83
C ILE A 736 -13.71 16.81 5.77
N MET A 737 -12.76 15.91 6.03
CA MET A 737 -12.97 14.73 6.86
C MET A 737 -13.47 15.05 8.29
N PRO A 738 -12.85 15.97 9.05
CA PRO A 738 -13.42 16.42 10.32
C PRO A 738 -14.79 17.10 10.21
N ILE A 739 -15.02 17.93 9.19
CA ILE A 739 -16.34 18.59 8.98
C ILE A 739 -17.43 17.53 8.87
N LEU A 740 -17.14 16.47 8.11
CA LEU A 740 -18.05 15.34 7.98
C LEU A 740 -18.12 14.50 9.26
N GLY A 741 -17.03 14.32 9.99
CA GLY A 741 -17.00 13.52 11.22
C GLY A 741 -17.75 14.12 12.42
N ILE A 742 -17.72 15.45 12.59
CA ILE A 742 -18.27 16.13 13.77
C ILE A 742 -19.78 15.83 13.97
N PRO A 743 -20.67 16.00 12.97
CA PRO A 743 -22.10 15.73 13.16
C PRO A 743 -22.40 14.27 13.53
N PHE A 744 -21.67 13.32 12.92
CA PHE A 744 -21.80 11.90 13.24
C PHE A 744 -21.29 11.56 14.63
N ALA A 745 -20.27 12.29 15.12
CA ALA A 745 -19.77 12.12 16.47
C ALA A 745 -20.83 12.45 17.52
N PHE A 746 -21.65 13.48 17.28
CA PHE A 746 -22.73 13.86 18.20
C PHE A 746 -23.96 12.96 18.12
N THR A 747 -24.26 12.38 16.96
CA THR A 747 -25.41 11.46 16.82
C THR A 747 -25.09 10.06 17.35
N ILE A 748 -23.86 9.57 17.13
CA ILE A 748 -23.43 8.21 17.48
C ILE A 748 -22.63 8.17 18.80
N GLY A 749 -22.13 9.31 19.28
CA GLY A 749 -21.24 9.45 20.45
C GLY A 749 -21.74 8.80 21.74
N ARG A 750 -23.05 8.85 21.99
CA ARG A 750 -23.69 8.20 23.16
C ARG A 750 -23.46 6.70 23.23
N LYS A 751 -23.29 6.03 22.08
CA LYS A 751 -23.02 4.58 22.02
C LYS A 751 -21.55 4.25 22.31
N GLY A 752 -20.66 5.25 22.29
CA GLY A 752 -19.25 5.18 22.69
C GLY A 752 -18.24 5.18 21.54
N ALA A 753 -16.96 5.34 21.89
CA ALA A 753 -15.86 5.56 20.94
C ALA A 753 -15.70 4.47 19.85
N LEU A 754 -16.00 3.21 20.18
CA LEU A 754 -15.96 2.09 19.21
C LEU A 754 -16.91 2.32 18.03
N TYR A 755 -18.13 2.78 18.29
CA TYR A 755 -19.09 3.09 17.22
C TYR A 755 -18.65 4.30 16.39
N GLY A 756 -17.95 5.26 17.00
CA GLY A 756 -17.31 6.37 16.29
C GLY A 756 -16.26 5.87 15.29
N ILE A 757 -15.39 4.93 15.69
CA ILE A 757 -14.41 4.31 14.78
C ILE A 757 -15.13 3.59 13.63
N ALA A 758 -16.16 2.80 13.93
CA ALA A 758 -16.94 2.08 12.92
C ALA A 758 -17.57 3.02 11.87
N ALA A 759 -18.21 4.09 12.35
CA ALA A 759 -18.81 5.10 11.49
C ALA A 759 -17.74 5.81 10.64
N GLY A 760 -16.59 6.13 11.22
CA GLY A 760 -15.49 6.79 10.51
C GLY A 760 -14.96 5.95 9.36
N VAL A 761 -14.86 4.64 9.54
CA VAL A 761 -14.43 3.73 8.46
C VAL A 761 -15.44 3.70 7.33
N LEU A 762 -16.73 3.55 7.65
CA LEU A 762 -17.78 3.53 6.63
C LEU A 762 -17.86 4.84 5.83
N LEU A 763 -17.76 5.97 6.54
CA LEU A 763 -17.72 7.30 5.92
C LEU A 763 -16.46 7.49 5.08
N GLY A 764 -15.31 6.99 5.55
CA GLY A 764 -14.06 6.99 4.80
C GLY A 764 -14.16 6.17 3.51
N ILE A 765 -14.71 4.95 3.58
CA ILE A 765 -14.95 4.10 2.39
C ILE A 765 -15.82 4.83 1.37
N PHE A 766 -16.93 5.40 1.83
CA PHE A 766 -17.87 6.09 0.94
C PHE A 766 -17.24 7.32 0.28
N TYR A 767 -16.48 8.10 1.05
CA TYR A 767 -15.74 9.25 0.52
C TYR A 767 -14.70 8.81 -0.54
N TRP A 768 -13.88 7.81 -0.23
CA TRP A 768 -12.82 7.35 -1.14
C TRP A 768 -13.39 6.73 -2.42
N GLY A 769 -14.49 5.98 -2.31
CA GLY A 769 -15.21 5.47 -3.47
C GLY A 769 -15.72 6.59 -4.37
N ALA A 770 -16.34 7.62 -3.79
CA ALA A 770 -16.80 8.79 -4.55
C ALA A 770 -15.63 9.56 -5.17
N PHE A 771 -14.52 9.75 -4.46
CA PHE A 771 -13.33 10.41 -5.00
C PHE A 771 -12.77 9.68 -6.22
N GLY A 772 -12.68 8.34 -6.15
CA GLY A 772 -12.28 7.51 -7.28
C GLY A 772 -13.23 7.64 -8.47
N VAL A 773 -14.55 7.51 -8.25
CA VAL A 773 -15.55 7.60 -9.32
C VAL A 773 -15.50 8.94 -10.05
N PHE A 774 -15.42 10.06 -9.32
CA PHE A 774 -15.31 11.38 -9.95
C PHE A 774 -14.01 11.55 -10.74
N GLY A 775 -12.90 11.00 -10.23
CA GLY A 775 -11.62 10.98 -10.96
C GLY A 775 -11.73 10.27 -12.31
N VAL A 776 -12.38 9.10 -12.35
CA VAL A 776 -12.61 8.33 -13.59
C VAL A 776 -13.51 9.08 -14.57
N LEU A 777 -14.57 9.72 -14.07
CA LEU A 777 -15.45 10.52 -14.93
C LEU A 777 -14.72 11.73 -15.54
N GLY A 778 -13.78 12.33 -14.81
CA GLY A 778 -12.95 13.43 -15.32
C GLY A 778 -11.89 13.00 -16.32
N SER A 779 -11.22 11.86 -16.08
CA SER A 779 -10.19 11.35 -16.99
C SER A 779 -10.74 10.99 -18.36
N ASN A 780 -12.01 10.59 -18.44
CA ASN A 780 -12.65 10.16 -19.69
C ASN A 780 -13.45 11.29 -20.36
N GLY A 781 -13.26 12.54 -19.91
CA GLY A 781 -13.93 13.72 -20.48
C GLY A 781 -15.45 13.81 -20.21
N LEU A 782 -16.03 12.91 -19.40
CA LEU A 782 -17.46 12.91 -19.05
C LEU A 782 -17.82 14.04 -18.08
N LEU A 783 -16.86 14.45 -17.24
CA LEU A 783 -16.96 15.61 -16.36
C LEU A 783 -15.82 16.57 -16.66
N SER A 784 -16.07 17.87 -16.52
CA SER A 784 -14.99 18.87 -16.59
C SER A 784 -13.91 18.55 -15.54
N PRO A 785 -12.61 18.67 -15.85
CA PRO A 785 -11.51 18.35 -14.94
C PRO A 785 -11.61 19.01 -13.55
N LEU A 786 -12.11 20.24 -13.49
CA LEU A 786 -12.34 20.96 -12.23
C LEU A 786 -13.39 20.28 -11.35
N LEU A 787 -14.54 19.92 -11.93
CA LEU A 787 -15.64 19.29 -11.21
C LEU A 787 -15.31 17.85 -10.80
N ALA A 788 -14.53 17.13 -11.61
CA ALA A 788 -14.01 15.82 -11.27
C ALA A 788 -13.11 15.86 -10.03
N ALA A 789 -12.17 16.81 -9.98
CA ALA A 789 -11.25 16.91 -8.84
C ALA A 789 -11.89 17.48 -7.56
N TRP A 790 -12.78 18.47 -7.67
CA TRP A 790 -13.38 19.16 -6.51
C TRP A 790 -14.76 18.65 -6.10
N GLY A 791 -15.47 17.96 -6.99
CA GLY A 791 -16.83 17.48 -6.78
C GLY A 791 -17.03 16.71 -5.47
N PRO A 792 -16.19 15.70 -5.16
CA PRO A 792 -16.28 14.99 -3.89
C PRO A 792 -16.10 15.91 -2.68
N ASN A 793 -15.09 16.78 -2.68
CA ASN A 793 -14.85 17.71 -1.59
C ASN A 793 -16.02 18.66 -1.35
N LEU A 794 -16.60 19.19 -2.42
CA LEU A 794 -17.76 20.08 -2.35
C LEU A 794 -19.00 19.35 -1.84
N LEU A 795 -19.28 18.15 -2.35
CA LEU A 795 -20.43 17.35 -1.95
C LEU A 795 -20.36 16.96 -0.47
N PHE A 796 -19.25 16.39 -0.03
CA PHE A 796 -19.08 15.96 1.37
C PHE A 796 -18.88 17.13 2.33
N GLY A 797 -18.21 18.20 1.89
CA GLY A 797 -18.07 19.43 2.65
C GLY A 797 -19.41 20.10 2.90
N ALA A 798 -20.21 20.28 1.85
CA ALA A 798 -21.56 20.85 1.96
C ALA A 798 -22.48 19.95 2.80
N GLY A 799 -22.47 18.63 2.55
CA GLY A 799 -23.24 17.67 3.34
C GLY A 799 -22.86 17.69 4.82
N GLY A 800 -21.56 17.72 5.14
CA GLY A 800 -21.07 17.83 6.50
C GLY A 800 -21.45 19.15 7.18
N ALA A 801 -21.35 20.28 6.47
CA ALA A 801 -21.75 21.59 6.97
C ALA A 801 -23.27 21.69 7.23
N LEU A 802 -24.10 21.16 6.32
CA LEU A 802 -25.55 21.07 6.48
C LEU A 802 -25.91 20.21 7.70
N LEU A 803 -25.29 19.03 7.85
CA LEU A 803 -25.50 18.18 9.01
C LEU A 803 -25.06 18.87 10.30
N LEU A 804 -23.95 19.62 10.28
CA LEU A 804 -23.49 20.40 11.43
C LEU A 804 -24.49 21.48 11.82
N SER A 805 -25.10 22.16 10.85
CA SER A 805 -26.17 23.15 11.08
C SER A 805 -27.44 22.54 11.69
N ALA A 806 -27.72 21.27 11.39
CA ALA A 806 -28.87 20.55 11.94
C ALA A 806 -28.66 20.06 13.38
N VAL A 807 -27.42 20.03 13.89
CA VAL A 807 -27.13 19.66 15.28
C VAL A 807 -27.64 20.78 16.21
N ARG A 808 -28.81 20.57 16.81
CA ARG A 808 -29.39 21.51 17.78
C ARG A 808 -28.39 21.80 18.92
N THR A 809 -28.03 23.07 19.06
CA THR A 809 -27.18 23.60 20.14
C THR A 809 -27.89 23.54 21.47
#